data_AF-A0A7Y0J876-F1
#
_entry.id   AF-A0A7Y0J876-F1
#
_cell.length_a   1.000
_cell.length_b   1.000
_cell.length_c   1.000
_cell.angle_alpha   90.00
_cell.angle_beta   90.00
_cell.angle_gamma   90.00
#
_symmetry.space_group_name_H-M   'P 1'
#
loop_
_entity.id
_entity.type
_entity.pdbx_description
1 polymer ?
#
loop_
_entity_poly.entity_id
_entity_poly.type
_entity_poly.pdbx_seq_one_letter_code
_entity_poly.pdbx_strand_id
1 'polypeptide(L)'
;MRSPKLAALELRRFGRGKLPRAALVALLVLPLLYGALYLWSFWDPYGRLDRVPVALVNEDQGATAAGREITAGDDLTRELLKSEVFDWHRVSAAEARRGVEDGTYYLSLTMPADFSERIASSAGGSPETSALQVRTNDANNYIVGQISRTVFNEVRSAASTKASRSFLDRIFISFSDIHGQTVKAAQGADQLSGGIGKAKKGSQDLADGLTEAQKGSGKLAKGLRRLDTGAGDLESGSRQVADGTQTLADKVNGVDAKAGPYLKGNEKKIGDSARLVADSAKAIRRNLDTLVDKAPGAAKLAHASAAVLDDIYARRCAGPGTALPDPACPDLKKAEESAADVATVADDVNTLIKDNDGDLKKLDTDLAALQKQSQALADRAPHLSEDLDDAVKKINQLNQGAARVAAGAKKLHTGIGTAKTGAADLDAGVGKLKTGAVDLNGGMYKLADGSGKLAGGLHSGAKKIPDYDKQDRDRRTDVMADPVQLASRDLHHAPNYGTGFAPYFIPLSLWVGAMVAYMLIPPMNRRALAAGASSWRIALAGWLPVAAVGVLQTAALMAVLHWGVGLEMTRAGGTIAFLFLVAACFAAIVQWLNARFGPAGRILVLALLMLQLTSAGGTYPVQTSPGFFNALHPFLPMSYVVDALRRLITGGGLGPVWTACAVLAGFTAAALALTALAARRRQVWTLDRLHPELSL
;
A
#
# COMPACT_ATOMS: atom_id res chain seq x y z
N MET A 1 49.08 -92.93 10.26
CA MET A 1 48.37 -92.06 11.24
C MET A 1 47.57 -90.99 10.47
N ARG A 2 46.35 -90.64 10.91
CA ARG A 2 45.56 -89.57 10.27
C ARG A 2 46.23 -88.20 10.50
N SER A 3 46.25 -87.31 9.51
CA SER A 3 46.93 -86.00 9.53
C SER A 3 46.64 -85.13 10.78
N PRO A 4 45.41 -85.10 11.34
CA PRO A 4 45.11 -84.33 12.56
C PRO A 4 45.88 -84.81 13.80
N LYS A 5 46.12 -86.13 13.92
CA LYS A 5 46.88 -86.69 15.05
C LYS A 5 48.37 -86.29 14.99
N LEU A 6 48.93 -86.13 13.79
CA LEU A 6 50.32 -85.68 13.61
C LEU A 6 50.47 -84.19 13.96
N ALA A 7 49.52 -83.37 13.56
CA ALA A 7 49.46 -81.95 13.94
C ALA A 7 49.33 -81.75 15.46
N ALA A 8 48.44 -82.51 16.12
CA ALA A 8 48.24 -82.45 17.56
C ALA A 8 49.49 -82.84 18.37
N LEU A 9 50.31 -83.76 17.86
CA LEU A 9 51.56 -84.18 18.50
C LEU A 9 52.64 -83.09 18.42
N GLU A 10 52.72 -82.34 17.33
CA GLU A 10 53.63 -81.19 17.22
C GLU A 10 53.21 -80.05 18.17
N LEU A 11 51.91 -79.76 18.29
CA LEU A 11 51.42 -78.76 19.25
C LEU A 11 51.66 -79.18 20.71
N ARG A 12 51.51 -80.47 21.04
CA ARG A 12 51.81 -81.00 22.38
C ARG A 12 53.27 -80.86 22.79
N ARG A 13 54.22 -80.73 21.83
CA ARG A 13 55.63 -80.45 22.12
C ARG A 13 55.82 -79.10 22.79
N PHE A 14 55.05 -78.08 22.40
CA PHE A 14 55.08 -76.75 23.01
C PHE A 14 54.48 -76.71 24.42
N GLY A 15 53.69 -77.72 24.79
CA GLY A 15 53.16 -77.87 26.15
C GLY A 15 54.17 -78.40 27.18
N ARG A 16 55.34 -78.89 26.75
CA ARG A 16 56.36 -79.51 27.62
C ARG A 16 57.52 -78.55 27.88
N GLY A 17 57.43 -77.76 28.95
CA GLY A 17 58.46 -76.83 29.42
C GLY A 17 58.02 -75.36 29.45
N LYS A 18 58.73 -74.51 30.21
CA LYS A 18 58.40 -73.08 30.35
C LYS A 18 58.76 -72.25 29.11
N LEU A 19 59.92 -72.51 28.49
CA LEU A 19 60.39 -71.78 27.30
C LEU A 19 59.51 -71.99 26.05
N PRO A 20 59.10 -73.23 25.68
CA PRO A 20 58.21 -73.42 24.53
C PRO A 20 56.80 -72.83 24.73
N ARG A 21 56.29 -72.80 25.97
CA ARG A 21 55.03 -72.11 26.30
C ARG A 21 55.18 -70.60 26.16
N ALA A 22 56.27 -70.01 26.65
CA ALA A 22 56.57 -68.60 26.48
C ALA A 22 56.70 -68.24 24.99
N ALA A 23 57.34 -69.08 24.17
CA ALA A 23 57.42 -68.89 22.72
C ALA A 23 56.04 -68.94 22.03
N LEU A 24 55.13 -69.81 22.48
CA LEU A 24 53.75 -69.87 21.97
C LEU A 24 52.94 -68.62 22.35
N VAL A 25 53.11 -68.11 23.58
CA VAL A 25 52.47 -66.87 24.03
C VAL A 25 53.02 -65.67 23.25
N ALA A 26 54.35 -65.56 23.11
CA ALA A 26 54.97 -64.51 22.31
C ALA A 26 54.49 -64.54 20.84
N LEU A 27 54.31 -65.74 20.28
CA LEU A 27 53.75 -65.93 18.94
C LEU A 27 52.28 -65.44 18.85
N LEU A 28 51.47 -65.67 19.89
CA LEU A 28 50.09 -65.16 19.93
C LEU A 28 50.00 -63.64 20.09
N VAL A 29 50.97 -63.02 20.78
CA VAL A 29 51.00 -61.57 21.02
C VAL A 29 51.53 -60.79 19.82
N LEU A 30 52.41 -61.37 19.00
CA LEU A 30 53.06 -60.63 17.91
C LEU A 30 52.09 -59.97 16.91
N PRO A 31 51.00 -60.62 16.46
CA PRO A 31 49.99 -59.97 15.63
C PRO A 31 49.27 -58.82 16.34
N LEU A 32 49.13 -58.85 17.68
CA LEU A 32 48.55 -57.73 18.43
C LEU A 32 49.43 -56.48 18.35
N LEU A 33 50.76 -56.64 18.34
CA LEU A 33 51.69 -55.52 18.21
C LEU A 33 51.56 -54.85 16.83
N TYR A 34 51.42 -55.62 15.75
CA TYR A 34 51.29 -55.04 14.40
C TYR A 34 49.86 -54.62 14.05
N GLY A 35 48.85 -55.31 14.56
CA GLY A 35 47.45 -55.09 14.20
C GLY A 35 46.73 -54.14 15.16
N ALA A 36 46.94 -54.27 16.47
CA ALA A 36 46.23 -53.47 17.47
C ALA A 36 47.01 -52.22 17.91
N LEU A 37 48.30 -52.35 18.23
CA LEU A 37 49.10 -51.21 18.71
C LEU A 37 49.28 -50.13 17.63
N TYR A 38 49.62 -50.53 16.40
CA TYR A 38 49.71 -49.59 15.28
C TYR A 38 48.37 -48.90 14.99
N LEU A 39 47.28 -49.66 14.94
CA LEU A 39 45.96 -49.10 14.66
C LEU A 39 45.50 -48.15 15.76
N TRP A 40 45.80 -48.47 17.02
CA TRP A 40 45.54 -47.59 18.16
C TRP A 40 46.31 -46.26 18.06
N SER A 41 47.57 -46.29 17.61
CA SER A 41 48.38 -45.07 17.40
C SER A 41 47.80 -44.12 16.34
N PHE A 42 47.04 -44.64 15.37
CA PHE A 42 46.44 -43.86 14.28
C PHE A 42 44.90 -43.82 14.36
N TRP A 43 44.31 -44.10 15.53
CA TRP A 43 42.88 -44.35 15.62
C TRP A 43 42.00 -43.17 15.23
N ASP A 44 42.29 -41.99 15.80
CA ASP A 44 41.51 -40.78 15.54
C ASP A 44 42.35 -39.50 15.66
N PRO A 45 43.19 -39.19 14.65
CA PRO A 45 43.95 -37.95 14.61
C PRO A 45 43.07 -36.72 14.34
N TYR A 46 41.89 -36.88 13.72
CA TYR A 46 40.98 -35.77 13.40
C TYR A 46 40.15 -35.31 14.60
N GLY A 47 39.74 -36.23 15.46
CA GLY A 47 39.09 -35.91 16.74
C GLY A 47 40.04 -35.37 17.82
N ARG A 48 41.34 -35.21 17.51
CA ARG A 48 42.38 -34.72 18.44
C ARG A 48 43.07 -33.44 17.98
N LEU A 49 42.42 -32.67 17.12
CA LEU A 49 42.95 -31.39 16.63
C LEU A 49 43.05 -30.33 17.73
N ASP A 50 42.26 -30.47 18.79
CA ASP A 50 42.30 -29.70 20.04
C ASP A 50 43.68 -29.71 20.73
N ARG A 51 44.59 -30.59 20.31
CA ARG A 51 45.97 -30.71 20.82
C ARG A 51 47.02 -30.15 19.89
N VAL A 52 46.62 -29.66 18.71
CA VAL A 52 47.53 -29.08 17.73
C VAL A 52 47.71 -27.60 18.06
N PRO A 53 48.90 -27.16 18.48
CA PRO A 53 49.15 -25.76 18.81
C PRO A 53 49.08 -24.88 17.57
N VAL A 54 48.22 -23.87 17.64
CA VAL A 54 47.96 -22.92 16.56
C VAL A 54 48.17 -21.49 17.07
N ALA A 55 49.03 -20.73 16.39
CA ALA A 55 49.23 -19.33 16.68
C ALA A 55 48.06 -18.48 16.13
N LEU A 56 47.40 -17.73 16.99
CA LEU A 56 46.36 -16.78 16.63
C LEU A 56 46.89 -15.35 16.80
N VAL A 57 46.93 -14.61 15.70
CA VAL A 57 47.44 -13.24 15.65
C VAL A 57 46.28 -12.31 15.29
N ASN A 58 45.96 -11.36 16.15
CA ASN A 58 44.98 -10.31 15.86
C ASN A 58 45.70 -8.96 15.74
N GLU A 59 45.89 -8.47 14.51
CA GLU A 59 46.41 -7.13 14.23
C GLU A 59 45.29 -6.11 13.96
N ASP A 60 44.03 -6.54 13.92
CA ASP A 60 42.86 -5.71 13.61
C ASP A 60 42.73 -4.52 14.55
N GLN A 61 42.51 -3.32 13.99
CA GLN A 61 42.38 -2.08 14.78
C GLN A 61 40.93 -1.69 15.07
N GLY A 62 39.96 -2.45 14.57
CA GLY A 62 38.55 -2.08 14.64
C GLY A 62 38.17 -1.00 13.61
N ALA A 63 36.88 -0.74 13.44
CA ALA A 63 36.37 0.29 12.54
C ALA A 63 35.05 0.87 13.05
N THR A 64 34.64 2.03 12.52
CA THR A 64 33.35 2.63 12.85
C THR A 64 32.47 2.69 11.61
N ALA A 65 31.29 2.07 11.65
CA ALA A 65 30.28 2.16 10.59
C ALA A 65 28.93 2.58 11.16
N ALA A 66 28.27 3.56 10.52
CA ALA A 66 26.95 4.05 10.91
C ALA A 66 26.82 4.39 12.42
N GLY A 67 27.88 4.96 13.02
CA GLY A 67 27.90 5.35 14.43
C GLY A 67 28.07 4.21 15.43
N ARG A 68 28.37 2.98 14.98
CA ARG A 68 28.72 1.84 15.84
C ARG A 68 30.16 1.40 15.59
N GLU A 69 30.85 1.08 16.68
CA GLU A 69 32.17 0.44 16.65
C GLU A 69 32.01 -1.02 16.23
N ILE A 70 32.86 -1.47 15.31
CA ILE A 70 32.94 -2.81 14.75
C ILE A 70 34.31 -3.37 15.10
N THR A 71 34.34 -4.41 15.92
CA THR A 71 35.55 -5.08 16.40
C THR A 71 35.56 -6.54 15.95
N ALA A 72 35.43 -6.75 14.64
CA ALA A 72 35.25 -8.08 14.05
C ALA A 72 36.45 -9.01 14.31
N GLY A 73 37.68 -8.48 14.35
CA GLY A 73 38.86 -9.27 14.70
C GLY A 73 38.84 -9.75 16.15
N ASP A 74 38.48 -8.89 17.10
CA ASP A 74 38.36 -9.29 18.51
C ASP A 74 37.22 -10.29 18.75
N ASP A 75 36.07 -10.11 18.06
CA ASP A 75 34.96 -11.05 18.11
C ASP A 75 35.36 -12.43 17.60
N LEU A 76 36.01 -12.49 16.43
CA LEU A 76 36.50 -13.74 15.86
C LEU A 76 37.57 -14.39 16.74
N THR A 77 38.47 -13.59 17.33
CA THR A 77 39.48 -14.10 18.28
C THR A 77 38.82 -14.81 19.45
N ARG A 78 37.79 -14.18 20.04
CA ARG A 78 37.04 -14.75 21.17
C ARG A 78 36.29 -16.03 20.79
N GLU A 79 35.68 -16.08 19.61
CA GLU A 79 34.99 -17.28 19.14
C GLU A 79 35.95 -18.43 18.86
N LEU A 80 37.09 -18.18 18.20
CA LEU A 80 38.08 -19.21 17.92
C LEU A 80 38.66 -19.80 19.20
N LEU A 81 39.03 -18.94 20.17
CA LEU A 81 39.51 -19.40 21.49
C LEU A 81 38.47 -20.26 22.24
N LYS A 82 37.17 -20.04 22.03
CA LYS A 82 36.10 -20.86 22.61
C LYS A 82 35.79 -22.13 21.83
N SER A 83 36.17 -22.21 20.56
CA SER A 83 35.75 -23.30 19.66
C SER A 83 36.36 -24.66 20.03
N GLU A 84 37.49 -24.67 20.76
CA GLU A 84 38.27 -25.87 21.14
C GLU A 84 38.58 -26.82 19.96
N VAL A 85 38.50 -26.33 18.71
CA VAL A 85 38.83 -27.11 17.51
C VAL A 85 40.34 -27.33 17.39
N PHE A 86 41.12 -26.32 17.82
CA PHE A 86 42.57 -26.33 17.90
C PHE A 86 43.02 -25.82 19.27
N ASP A 87 44.27 -26.11 19.63
CA ASP A 87 44.90 -25.49 20.79
C ASP A 87 45.36 -24.07 20.41
N TRP A 88 44.48 -23.09 20.60
CA TRP A 88 44.68 -21.72 20.15
C TRP A 88 45.54 -20.91 21.12
N HIS A 89 46.67 -20.38 20.64
CA HIS A 89 47.57 -19.51 21.40
C HIS A 89 47.57 -18.11 20.82
N ARG A 90 47.06 -17.13 21.57
CA ARG A 90 47.13 -15.73 21.16
C ARG A 90 48.57 -15.23 21.32
N VAL A 91 49.20 -14.88 20.20
CA VAL A 91 50.62 -14.48 20.15
C VAL A 91 50.84 -13.28 19.23
N SER A 92 52.03 -12.68 19.29
CA SER A 92 52.43 -11.62 18.36
C SER A 92 52.71 -12.17 16.95
N ALA A 93 52.56 -11.34 15.91
CA ALA A 93 52.90 -11.74 14.53
C ALA A 93 54.34 -12.27 14.38
N ALA A 94 55.29 -11.68 15.12
CA ALA A 94 56.69 -12.08 15.10
C ALA A 94 56.94 -13.42 15.80
N GLU A 95 56.19 -13.71 16.87
CA GLU A 95 56.21 -15.01 17.55
C GLU A 95 55.53 -16.08 16.71
N ALA A 96 54.35 -15.80 16.14
CA ALA A 96 53.67 -16.71 15.24
C ALA A 96 54.56 -17.15 14.08
N ARG A 97 55.24 -16.19 13.43
CA ARG A 97 56.18 -16.50 12.34
C ARG A 97 57.31 -17.43 12.80
N ARG A 98 57.99 -17.08 13.90
CA ARG A 98 59.10 -17.90 14.42
C ARG A 98 58.62 -19.27 14.88
N GLY A 99 57.50 -19.33 15.58
CA GLY A 99 56.91 -20.56 16.09
C GLY A 99 56.43 -21.50 14.99
N VAL A 100 55.98 -20.97 13.84
CA VAL A 100 55.70 -21.79 12.65
C VAL A 100 56.98 -22.24 11.94
N GLU A 101 58.04 -21.43 11.96
CA GLU A 101 59.34 -21.80 11.39
C GLU A 101 60.07 -22.88 12.21
N ASP A 102 60.03 -22.80 13.54
CA ASP A 102 60.74 -23.70 14.47
C ASP A 102 59.92 -24.92 14.94
N GLY A 103 58.61 -24.94 14.68
CA GLY A 103 57.73 -26.05 15.01
C GLY A 103 56.98 -25.94 16.35
N THR A 104 57.11 -24.81 17.06
CA THR A 104 56.29 -24.50 18.24
C THR A 104 54.79 -24.46 17.90
N TYR A 105 54.43 -23.90 16.74
CA TYR A 105 53.08 -23.87 16.21
C TYR A 105 53.03 -24.57 14.85
N TYR A 106 52.01 -25.39 14.60
CA TYR A 106 51.88 -26.07 13.30
C TYR A 106 51.35 -25.13 12.20
N LEU A 107 50.60 -24.11 12.60
CA LEU A 107 50.12 -23.06 11.72
C LEU A 107 49.88 -21.76 12.49
N SER A 108 49.80 -20.66 11.74
CA SER A 108 49.32 -19.38 12.27
C SER A 108 48.12 -18.87 11.47
N LEU A 109 47.11 -18.37 12.18
CA LEU A 109 46.00 -17.59 11.61
C LEU A 109 46.18 -16.13 12.00
N THR A 110 46.22 -15.24 11.02
CA THR A 110 46.41 -13.80 11.24
C THR A 110 45.24 -13.00 10.69
N MET A 111 44.65 -12.17 11.54
CA MET A 111 43.70 -11.14 11.14
C MET A 111 44.46 -9.85 10.85
N PRO A 112 44.40 -9.32 9.62
CA PRO A 112 45.13 -8.11 9.24
C PRO A 112 44.56 -6.86 9.92
N ALA A 113 45.34 -5.78 9.94
CA ALA A 113 44.99 -4.53 10.61
C ALA A 113 43.71 -3.85 10.09
N ASP A 114 43.37 -4.08 8.82
CA ASP A 114 42.21 -3.53 8.13
C ASP A 114 41.00 -4.49 8.12
N PHE A 115 41.01 -5.53 8.97
CA PHE A 115 39.98 -6.58 8.95
C PHE A 115 38.58 -6.03 9.24
N SER A 116 38.40 -5.29 10.33
CA SER A 116 37.13 -4.66 10.68
C SER A 116 36.75 -3.53 9.71
N GLU A 117 37.71 -2.79 9.17
CA GLU A 117 37.47 -1.71 8.19
C GLU A 117 36.89 -2.25 6.88
N ARG A 118 37.48 -3.34 6.36
CA ARG A 118 36.97 -4.03 5.18
C ARG A 118 35.62 -4.67 5.41
N ILE A 119 35.34 -5.17 6.62
CA ILE A 119 34.00 -5.68 6.97
C ILE A 119 32.99 -4.52 7.05
N ALA A 120 33.39 -3.39 7.63
CA ALA A 120 32.58 -2.18 7.74
C ALA A 120 32.23 -1.55 6.38
N SER A 121 33.11 -1.66 5.38
CA SER A 121 32.88 -1.11 4.03
C SER A 121 31.70 -1.76 3.30
N SER A 122 31.23 -2.93 3.75
CA SER A 122 30.01 -3.59 3.25
C SER A 122 28.74 -2.72 3.38
N ALA A 123 28.72 -1.74 4.29
CA ALA A 123 27.64 -0.76 4.43
C ALA A 123 27.84 0.52 3.62
N GLY A 124 29.01 0.70 2.98
CA GLY A 124 29.39 1.88 2.20
C GLY A 124 29.22 1.70 0.69
N GLY A 125 29.62 2.72 -0.09
CA GLY A 125 29.51 2.72 -1.56
C GLY A 125 30.53 1.86 -2.30
N SER A 126 31.57 1.37 -1.61
CA SER A 126 32.66 0.56 -2.17
C SER A 126 32.98 -0.63 -1.25
N PRO A 127 32.21 -1.72 -1.35
CA PRO A 127 32.43 -2.90 -0.51
C PRO A 127 33.73 -3.60 -0.88
N GLU A 128 34.53 -3.92 0.13
CA GLU A 128 35.80 -4.65 -0.01
C GLU A 128 35.74 -5.99 0.73
N THR A 129 36.52 -6.97 0.28
CA THR A 129 36.65 -8.27 0.93
C THR A 129 37.90 -8.29 1.82
N SER A 130 37.76 -8.84 3.03
CA SER A 130 38.90 -9.15 3.90
C SER A 130 39.23 -10.63 3.86
N ALA A 131 40.51 -10.97 3.97
CA ALA A 131 40.98 -12.35 3.98
C ALA A 131 41.83 -12.62 5.23
N LEU A 132 41.49 -13.69 5.94
CA LEU A 132 42.33 -14.24 7.00
C LEU A 132 43.59 -14.85 6.38
N GLN A 133 44.76 -14.57 6.96
CA GLN A 133 46.02 -15.11 6.47
C GLN A 133 46.39 -16.37 7.24
N VAL A 134 46.54 -17.49 6.53
CA VAL A 134 47.00 -18.76 7.11
C VAL A 134 48.42 -19.05 6.65
N ARG A 135 49.33 -19.32 7.57
CA ARG A 135 50.68 -19.81 7.27
C ARG A 135 50.87 -21.19 7.86
N THR A 136 51.43 -22.10 7.08
CA THR A 136 51.81 -23.45 7.50
C THR A 136 53.27 -23.70 7.15
N ASN A 137 53.90 -24.63 7.84
CA ASN A 137 55.22 -25.13 7.49
C ASN A 137 55.17 -26.66 7.36
N ASP A 138 55.14 -27.13 6.12
CA ASP A 138 55.01 -28.56 5.82
C ASP A 138 56.25 -29.36 6.29
N ALA A 139 57.38 -28.71 6.61
CA ALA A 139 58.56 -29.34 7.22
C ALA A 139 58.31 -29.81 8.66
N ASN A 140 57.38 -29.18 9.39
CA ASN A 140 57.02 -29.58 10.75
C ASN A 140 56.07 -30.78 10.74
N ASN A 141 55.03 -30.74 9.90
CA ASN A 141 54.15 -31.87 9.61
C ASN A 141 53.23 -31.59 8.40
N TYR A 142 53.44 -32.33 7.31
CA TYR A 142 52.65 -32.22 6.08
C TYR A 142 51.14 -32.50 6.27
N ILE A 143 50.80 -33.49 7.11
CA ILE A 143 49.42 -33.92 7.31
C ILE A 143 48.62 -32.82 8.01
N VAL A 144 49.20 -32.20 9.03
CA VAL A 144 48.55 -31.10 9.77
C VAL A 144 48.25 -29.92 8.84
N GLY A 145 49.17 -29.59 7.92
CA GLY A 145 48.94 -28.55 6.91
C GLY A 145 47.75 -28.85 5.98
N GLN A 146 47.55 -30.11 5.57
CA GLN A 146 46.39 -30.50 4.77
C GLN A 146 45.08 -30.47 5.54
N ILE A 147 45.06 -31.05 6.75
CA ILE A 147 43.84 -31.08 7.59
C ILE A 147 43.38 -29.65 7.89
N SER A 148 44.31 -28.78 8.26
CA SER A 148 43.99 -27.40 8.62
C SER A 148 43.43 -26.60 7.44
N ARG A 149 44.00 -26.74 6.23
CA ARG A 149 43.46 -26.08 5.02
C ARG A 149 42.02 -26.52 4.73
N THR A 150 41.70 -27.80 4.90
CA THR A 150 40.34 -28.30 4.72
C THR A 150 39.38 -27.73 5.76
N VAL A 151 39.76 -27.72 7.04
CA VAL A 151 38.95 -27.16 8.13
C VAL A 151 38.69 -25.65 7.92
N PHE A 152 39.72 -24.87 7.57
CA PHE A 152 39.55 -23.43 7.32
C PHE A 152 38.69 -23.12 6.10
N ASN A 153 38.77 -23.93 5.04
CA ASN A 153 37.88 -23.77 3.88
C ASN A 153 36.42 -24.03 4.25
N GLU A 154 36.14 -25.02 5.10
CA GLU A 154 34.79 -25.32 5.59
C GLU A 154 34.26 -24.17 6.47
N VAL A 155 35.08 -23.68 7.41
CA VAL A 155 34.73 -22.51 8.25
C VAL A 155 34.46 -21.27 7.41
N ARG A 156 35.30 -20.99 6.41
CA ARG A 156 35.09 -19.88 5.45
C ARG A 156 33.78 -20.04 4.70
N SER A 157 33.47 -21.26 4.22
CA SER A 157 32.24 -21.56 3.50
C SER A 157 31.01 -21.30 4.38
N ALA A 158 30.99 -21.85 5.59
CA ALA A 158 29.91 -21.66 6.55
C ALA A 158 29.70 -20.18 6.94
N ALA A 159 30.80 -19.44 7.18
CA ALA A 159 30.75 -18.01 7.47
C ALA A 159 30.18 -17.21 6.28
N SER A 160 30.60 -17.52 5.05
CA SER A 160 30.09 -16.92 3.83
C SER A 160 28.58 -17.16 3.66
N THR A 161 28.11 -18.40 3.84
CA THR A 161 26.69 -18.74 3.75
C THR A 161 25.86 -17.99 4.80
N LYS A 162 26.35 -17.90 6.05
CA LYS A 162 25.67 -17.17 7.12
C LYS A 162 25.58 -15.67 6.83
N ALA A 163 26.66 -15.07 6.31
CA ALA A 163 26.68 -13.66 5.92
C ALA A 163 25.70 -13.38 4.77
N SER A 164 25.72 -14.20 3.70
CA SER A 164 24.77 -14.12 2.59
C SER A 164 23.33 -14.25 3.07
N ARG A 165 23.05 -15.19 3.99
CA ARG A 165 21.72 -15.37 4.59
C ARG A 165 21.24 -14.10 5.29
N SER A 166 22.09 -13.52 6.13
CA SER A 166 21.73 -12.30 6.87
C SER A 166 21.48 -11.09 5.94
N PHE A 167 22.27 -10.97 4.87
CA PHE A 167 22.09 -9.90 3.88
C PHE A 167 20.77 -10.04 3.11
N LEU A 168 20.48 -11.24 2.62
CA LEU A 168 19.26 -11.54 1.86
C LEU A 168 17.99 -11.41 2.73
N ASP A 169 18.02 -11.81 4.00
CA ASP A 169 16.90 -11.60 4.92
C ASP A 169 16.58 -10.11 5.11
N ARG A 170 17.61 -9.26 5.25
CA ARG A 170 17.42 -7.79 5.30
C ARG A 170 16.79 -7.23 4.02
N ILE A 171 17.19 -7.72 2.85
CA ILE A 171 16.59 -7.34 1.57
C ILE A 171 15.11 -7.71 1.54
N PHE A 172 14.77 -8.95 1.90
CA PHE A 172 13.39 -9.40 1.89
C PHE A 172 12.51 -8.69 2.91
N ILE A 173 13.02 -8.40 4.11
CA ILE A 173 12.34 -7.54 5.10
C ILE A 173 12.09 -6.15 4.51
N SER A 174 13.11 -5.55 3.88
CA SER A 174 12.95 -4.25 3.23
C SER A 174 11.90 -4.27 2.12
N PHE A 175 11.75 -5.36 1.36
CA PHE A 175 10.67 -5.49 0.37
C PHE A 175 9.29 -5.62 1.01
N SER A 176 9.14 -6.41 2.08
CA SER A 176 7.90 -6.47 2.85
C SER A 176 7.53 -5.11 3.47
N ASP A 177 8.51 -4.34 3.95
CA ASP A 177 8.27 -2.98 4.44
C ASP A 177 7.80 -2.04 3.33
N ILE A 178 8.45 -2.08 2.15
CA ILE A 178 8.04 -1.33 0.97
C ILE A 178 6.63 -1.73 0.53
N HIS A 179 6.30 -3.04 0.55
CA HIS A 179 4.95 -3.53 0.29
C HIS A 179 3.95 -2.89 1.27
N GLY A 180 4.21 -2.99 2.57
CA GLY A 180 3.35 -2.44 3.61
C GLY A 180 3.13 -0.93 3.50
N GLN A 181 4.18 -0.16 3.21
CA GLN A 181 4.06 1.29 2.99
C GLN A 181 3.31 1.62 1.69
N THR A 182 3.49 0.82 0.63
CA THR A 182 2.75 0.99 -0.63
C THR A 182 1.26 0.70 -0.45
N VAL A 183 0.91 -0.32 0.36
CA VAL A 183 -0.49 -0.60 0.74
C VAL A 183 -1.08 0.55 1.54
N LYS A 184 -0.36 1.12 2.51
CA LYS A 184 -0.82 2.31 3.25
C LYS A 184 -1.02 3.51 2.34
N ALA A 185 -0.12 3.74 1.39
CA ALA A 185 -0.27 4.80 0.39
C ALA A 185 -1.50 4.57 -0.49
N ALA A 186 -1.76 3.33 -0.92
CA ALA A 186 -2.95 2.97 -1.69
C ALA A 186 -4.24 3.27 -0.90
N GLN A 187 -4.30 2.88 0.38
CA GLN A 187 -5.42 3.19 1.27
C GLN A 187 -5.61 4.70 1.47
N GLY A 188 -4.53 5.46 1.62
CA GLY A 188 -4.56 6.92 1.67
C GLY A 188 -5.11 7.55 0.38
N ALA A 189 -4.73 7.01 -0.78
CA ALA A 189 -5.27 7.41 -2.07
C ALA A 189 -6.77 7.07 -2.22
N ASP A 190 -7.22 5.94 -1.68
CA ASP A 190 -8.65 5.58 -1.62
C ASP A 190 -9.44 6.57 -0.76
N GLN A 191 -8.91 6.97 0.40
CA GLN A 191 -9.52 7.99 1.25
C GLN A 191 -9.59 9.36 0.55
N LEU A 192 -8.51 9.75 -0.14
CA LEU A 192 -8.48 10.97 -0.94
C LEU A 192 -9.53 10.94 -2.05
N SER A 193 -9.62 9.82 -2.79
CA SER A 193 -10.64 9.61 -3.82
C SER A 193 -12.05 9.72 -3.25
N GLY A 194 -12.31 9.11 -2.08
CA GLY A 194 -13.58 9.24 -1.37
C GLY A 194 -13.90 10.69 -0.95
N GLY A 195 -12.91 11.43 -0.47
CA GLY A 195 -13.02 12.85 -0.13
C GLY A 195 -13.34 13.72 -1.35
N ILE A 196 -12.66 13.48 -2.47
CA ILE A 196 -12.93 14.16 -3.75
C ILE A 196 -14.33 13.83 -4.26
N GLY A 197 -14.81 12.59 -4.08
CA GLY A 197 -16.19 12.22 -4.39
C GLY A 197 -17.22 13.08 -3.65
N LYS A 198 -16.98 13.38 -2.36
CA LYS A 198 -17.82 14.30 -1.59
C LYS A 198 -17.70 15.75 -2.07
N ALA A 199 -16.47 16.22 -2.33
CA ALA A 199 -16.23 17.56 -2.84
C ALA A 199 -16.91 17.80 -4.20
N LYS A 200 -16.80 16.82 -5.11
CA LYS A 200 -17.47 16.79 -6.41
C LYS A 200 -18.99 16.95 -6.26
N LYS A 201 -19.61 16.18 -5.36
CA LYS A 201 -21.03 16.31 -5.06
C LYS A 201 -21.37 17.71 -4.54
N GLY A 202 -20.60 18.23 -3.58
CA GLY A 202 -20.80 19.58 -3.06
C GLY A 202 -20.66 20.68 -4.13
N SER A 203 -19.72 20.55 -5.06
CA SER A 203 -19.57 21.50 -6.19
C SER A 203 -20.74 21.42 -7.16
N GLN A 204 -21.32 20.23 -7.36
CA GLN A 204 -22.53 20.05 -8.17
C GLN A 204 -23.74 20.69 -7.48
N ASP A 205 -23.95 20.41 -6.19
CA ASP A 205 -25.02 21.02 -5.39
C ASP A 205 -24.92 22.55 -5.38
N LEU A 206 -23.69 23.10 -5.31
CA LEU A 206 -23.43 24.53 -5.41
C LEU A 206 -23.82 25.10 -6.79
N ALA A 207 -23.43 24.43 -7.88
CA ALA A 207 -23.77 24.85 -9.24
C ALA A 207 -25.29 24.83 -9.49
N ASP A 208 -25.98 23.82 -8.95
CA ASP A 208 -27.43 23.69 -9.02
C ASP A 208 -28.12 24.80 -8.20
N GLY A 209 -27.67 25.04 -6.97
CA GLY A 209 -28.16 26.13 -6.12
C GLY A 209 -27.97 27.51 -6.74
N LEU A 210 -26.82 27.76 -7.37
CA LEU A 210 -26.55 29.00 -8.11
C LEU A 210 -27.41 29.14 -9.37
N THR A 211 -27.79 28.04 -10.00
CA THR A 211 -28.74 28.06 -11.11
C THR A 211 -30.12 28.51 -10.65
N GLU A 212 -30.60 28.04 -9.50
CA GLU A 212 -31.86 28.51 -8.92
C GLU A 212 -31.78 29.96 -8.44
N ALA A 213 -30.67 30.35 -7.81
CA ALA A 213 -30.42 31.74 -7.43
C ALA A 213 -30.46 32.67 -8.65
N GLN A 214 -29.83 32.27 -9.77
CA GLN A 214 -29.83 33.04 -11.02
C GLN A 214 -31.25 33.19 -11.60
N LYS A 215 -32.05 32.11 -11.55
CA LYS A 215 -33.47 32.20 -11.96
C LYS A 215 -34.23 33.20 -11.07
N GLY A 216 -33.96 33.19 -9.76
CA GLY A 216 -34.54 34.11 -8.79
C GLY A 216 -34.17 35.57 -9.04
N SER A 217 -32.88 35.87 -9.19
CA SER A 217 -32.38 37.22 -9.52
C SER A 217 -32.93 37.71 -10.86
N GLY A 218 -33.00 36.84 -11.86
CA GLY A 218 -33.58 37.18 -13.16
C GLY A 218 -35.08 37.51 -13.08
N LYS A 219 -35.85 36.82 -12.23
CA LYS A 219 -37.26 37.17 -11.94
C LYS A 219 -37.37 38.52 -11.23
N LEU A 220 -36.53 38.78 -10.23
CA LEU A 220 -36.50 40.06 -9.51
C LEU A 220 -36.16 41.22 -10.45
N ALA A 221 -35.13 41.08 -11.28
CA ALA A 221 -34.74 42.09 -12.26
C ALA A 221 -35.88 42.37 -13.27
N LYS A 222 -36.57 41.33 -13.74
CA LYS A 222 -37.76 41.49 -14.61
C LYS A 222 -38.92 42.19 -13.89
N GLY A 223 -39.17 41.85 -12.62
CA GLY A 223 -40.20 42.50 -11.80
C GLY A 223 -39.91 43.98 -11.58
N LEU A 224 -38.67 44.31 -11.23
CA LEU A 224 -38.23 45.70 -11.05
C LEU A 224 -38.26 46.50 -12.35
N ARG A 225 -37.99 45.89 -13.51
CA ARG A 225 -38.20 46.56 -14.81
C ARG A 225 -39.66 46.96 -15.03
N ARG A 226 -40.61 46.09 -14.68
CA ARG A 226 -42.05 46.41 -14.77
C ARG A 226 -42.44 47.52 -13.80
N LEU A 227 -41.92 47.46 -12.57
CA LEU A 227 -42.19 48.46 -11.54
C LEU A 227 -41.58 49.83 -11.90
N ASP A 228 -40.38 49.85 -12.50
CA ASP A 228 -39.70 51.03 -13.02
C ASP A 228 -40.54 51.72 -14.09
N THR A 229 -41.04 50.97 -15.07
CA THR A 229 -41.97 51.48 -16.09
C THR A 229 -43.24 52.06 -15.44
N GLY A 230 -43.91 51.31 -14.56
CA GLY A 230 -45.13 51.80 -13.90
C GLY A 230 -44.90 53.01 -13.00
N ALA A 231 -43.73 53.12 -12.36
CA ALA A 231 -43.36 54.29 -11.58
C ALA A 231 -43.04 55.51 -12.46
N GLY A 232 -42.47 55.31 -13.65
CA GLY A 232 -42.30 56.34 -14.66
C GLY A 232 -43.64 56.86 -15.20
N ASP A 233 -44.61 55.97 -15.41
CA ASP A 233 -45.99 56.34 -15.79
C ASP A 233 -46.67 57.14 -14.67
N LEU A 234 -46.55 56.69 -13.40
CA LEU A 234 -47.08 57.40 -12.24
C LEU A 234 -46.43 58.78 -12.06
N GLU A 235 -45.10 58.88 -12.24
CA GLU A 235 -44.38 60.16 -12.19
C GLU A 235 -44.91 61.11 -13.27
N SER A 236 -45.04 60.63 -14.51
CA SER A 236 -45.52 61.43 -15.63
C SER A 236 -46.96 61.90 -15.42
N GLY A 237 -47.86 60.99 -15.01
CA GLY A 237 -49.25 61.33 -14.71
C GLY A 237 -49.39 62.28 -13.51
N SER A 238 -48.59 62.10 -12.46
CA SER A 238 -48.60 62.99 -11.29
C SER A 238 -48.11 64.40 -11.63
N ARG A 239 -47.09 64.52 -12.51
CA ARG A 239 -46.66 65.81 -13.04
C ARG A 239 -47.77 66.47 -13.86
N GLN A 240 -48.43 65.73 -14.74
CA GLN A 240 -49.54 66.28 -15.53
C GLN A 240 -50.67 66.82 -14.66
N VAL A 241 -51.00 66.13 -13.56
CA VAL A 241 -51.97 66.63 -12.57
C VAL A 241 -51.44 67.89 -11.88
N ALA A 242 -50.19 67.91 -11.43
CA ALA A 242 -49.58 69.08 -10.78
C ALA A 242 -49.56 70.31 -11.71
N ASP A 243 -49.18 70.13 -12.98
CA ASP A 243 -49.17 71.19 -14.00
C ASP A 243 -50.58 71.70 -14.29
N GLY A 244 -51.57 70.78 -14.35
CA GLY A 244 -52.99 71.11 -14.50
C GLY A 244 -53.54 71.90 -13.31
N THR A 245 -53.22 71.50 -12.08
CA THR A 245 -53.62 72.22 -10.87
C THR A 245 -52.92 73.55 -10.73
N GLN A 246 -51.67 73.67 -11.20
CA GLN A 246 -50.94 74.94 -11.24
C GLN A 246 -51.63 75.89 -12.21
N THR A 247 -51.97 75.43 -13.41
CA THR A 247 -52.71 76.23 -14.40
C THR A 247 -54.07 76.70 -13.85
N LEU A 248 -54.79 75.83 -13.12
CA LEU A 248 -56.05 76.18 -12.46
C LEU A 248 -55.83 77.22 -11.36
N ALA A 249 -54.82 77.01 -10.51
CA ALA A 249 -54.46 77.94 -9.45
C ALA A 249 -54.09 79.31 -10.02
N ASP A 250 -53.26 79.38 -11.04
CA ASP A 250 -52.85 80.63 -11.70
C ASP A 250 -54.07 81.38 -12.26
N LYS A 251 -55.02 80.66 -12.89
CA LYS A 251 -56.27 81.26 -13.38
C LYS A 251 -57.14 81.80 -12.25
N VAL A 252 -57.35 81.02 -11.18
CA VAL A 252 -58.22 81.44 -10.07
C VAL A 252 -57.59 82.56 -9.26
N ASN A 253 -56.28 82.50 -8.96
CA ASN A 253 -55.55 83.61 -8.36
C ASN A 253 -55.60 84.87 -9.26
N GLY A 254 -55.53 84.69 -10.58
CA GLY A 254 -55.68 85.80 -11.53
C GLY A 254 -57.08 86.41 -11.57
N VAL A 255 -58.14 85.61 -11.36
CA VAL A 255 -59.51 86.09 -11.19
C VAL A 255 -59.65 86.82 -9.86
N ASP A 256 -59.15 86.25 -8.77
CA ASP A 256 -59.15 86.87 -7.45
C ASP A 256 -58.42 88.22 -7.43
N ALA A 257 -57.23 88.30 -8.03
CA ALA A 257 -56.49 89.56 -8.15
C ALA A 257 -57.26 90.67 -8.88
N LYS A 258 -58.16 90.31 -9.81
CA LYS A 258 -59.00 91.26 -10.57
C LYS A 258 -60.33 91.56 -9.90
N ALA A 259 -61.02 90.53 -9.40
CA ALA A 259 -62.40 90.61 -8.91
C ALA A 259 -62.48 90.75 -7.39
N GLY A 260 -61.54 90.18 -6.63
CA GLY A 260 -61.52 90.20 -5.17
C GLY A 260 -61.57 91.61 -4.57
N PRO A 261 -60.69 92.56 -4.97
CA PRO A 261 -60.75 93.94 -4.49
C PRO A 261 -62.08 94.64 -4.81
N TYR A 262 -62.64 94.36 -5.99
CA TYR A 262 -63.92 94.91 -6.41
C TYR A 262 -65.07 94.36 -5.58
N LEU A 263 -65.11 93.04 -5.35
CA LEU A 263 -66.11 92.39 -4.52
C LEU A 263 -66.04 92.93 -3.10
N LYS A 264 -64.88 92.84 -2.43
CA LYS A 264 -64.70 93.32 -1.05
C LYS A 264 -65.12 94.78 -0.82
N GLY A 265 -64.93 95.65 -1.82
CA GLY A 265 -65.35 97.05 -1.76
C GLY A 265 -66.83 97.30 -2.09
N ASN A 266 -67.52 96.35 -2.71
CA ASN A 266 -68.86 96.54 -3.27
C ASN A 266 -69.88 95.46 -2.88
N GLU A 267 -69.55 94.44 -2.10
CA GLU A 267 -70.48 93.36 -1.68
C GLU A 267 -71.80 93.89 -1.14
N LYS A 268 -71.74 94.86 -0.22
CA LYS A 268 -72.94 95.51 0.32
C LYS A 268 -73.73 96.23 -0.77
N LYS A 269 -73.06 96.99 -1.65
CA LYS A 269 -73.71 97.68 -2.77
C LYS A 269 -74.33 96.71 -3.76
N ILE A 270 -73.65 95.60 -4.08
CA ILE A 270 -74.14 94.56 -4.97
C ILE A 270 -75.37 93.90 -4.34
N GLY A 271 -75.32 93.58 -3.05
CA GLY A 271 -76.44 93.00 -2.30
C GLY A 271 -77.64 93.94 -2.23
N ASP A 272 -77.40 95.20 -1.84
CA ASP A 272 -78.43 96.24 -1.77
C ASP A 272 -79.04 96.52 -3.16
N SER A 273 -78.22 96.59 -4.22
CA SER A 273 -78.70 96.79 -5.59
C SER A 273 -79.51 95.59 -6.10
N ALA A 274 -79.04 94.37 -5.82
CA ALA A 274 -79.76 93.15 -6.20
C ALA A 274 -81.08 93.03 -5.43
N ARG A 275 -81.11 93.42 -4.15
CA ARG A 275 -82.35 93.51 -3.36
C ARG A 275 -83.29 94.57 -3.92
N LEU A 276 -82.79 95.75 -4.27
CA LEU A 276 -83.57 96.80 -4.91
C LEU A 276 -84.18 96.33 -6.24
N VAL A 277 -83.42 95.62 -7.07
CA VAL A 277 -83.91 95.05 -8.33
C VAL A 277 -84.96 93.97 -8.07
N ALA A 278 -84.75 93.10 -7.07
CA ALA A 278 -85.74 92.09 -6.68
C ALA A 278 -87.04 92.73 -6.18
N ASP A 279 -86.95 93.75 -5.32
CA ASP A 279 -88.10 94.48 -4.77
C ASP A 279 -88.83 95.28 -5.85
N SER A 280 -88.10 95.92 -6.76
CA SER A 280 -88.67 96.66 -7.90
C SER A 280 -89.37 95.72 -8.88
N ALA A 281 -88.74 94.59 -9.23
CA ALA A 281 -89.38 93.57 -10.06
C ALA A 281 -90.67 93.07 -9.40
N LYS A 282 -90.65 92.79 -8.10
CA LYS A 282 -91.84 92.40 -7.32
C LYS A 282 -92.92 93.49 -7.30
N ALA A 283 -92.55 94.76 -7.22
CA ALA A 283 -93.49 95.88 -7.26
C ALA A 283 -94.13 96.04 -8.64
N ILE A 284 -93.33 95.97 -9.71
CA ILE A 284 -93.82 96.06 -11.10
C ILE A 284 -94.77 94.91 -11.39
N ARG A 285 -94.42 93.68 -11.00
CA ARG A 285 -95.32 92.51 -11.13
C ARG A 285 -96.67 92.72 -10.45
N ARG A 286 -96.68 93.24 -9.23
CA ARG A 286 -97.93 93.56 -8.50
C ARG A 286 -98.77 94.62 -9.22
N ASN A 287 -98.13 95.66 -9.77
CA ASN A 287 -98.83 96.71 -10.52
C ASN A 287 -99.37 96.21 -11.86
N LEU A 288 -98.61 95.35 -12.56
CA LEU A 288 -99.05 94.68 -13.79
C LEU A 288 -100.28 93.80 -13.53
N ASP A 289 -100.24 92.99 -12.46
CA ASP A 289 -101.37 92.14 -12.04
C ASP A 289 -102.62 92.98 -11.73
N THR A 290 -102.44 94.10 -11.00
CA THR A 290 -103.52 95.05 -10.71
C THR A 290 -104.11 95.69 -11.98
N LEU A 291 -103.26 96.05 -12.95
CA LEU A 291 -103.69 96.65 -14.22
C LEU A 291 -104.51 95.66 -15.05
N VAL A 292 -104.07 94.41 -15.14
CA VAL A 292 -104.77 93.33 -15.85
C VAL A 292 -106.11 92.99 -15.16
N ASP A 293 -106.15 92.94 -13.83
CA ASP A 293 -107.38 92.64 -13.06
C ASP A 293 -108.44 93.76 -13.15
N LYS A 294 -108.02 95.04 -13.05
CA LYS A 294 -108.97 96.17 -12.92
C LYS A 294 -109.53 96.69 -14.24
N ALA A 295 -108.81 96.55 -15.36
CA ALA A 295 -109.19 97.18 -16.62
C ALA A 295 -110.56 96.71 -17.20
N PRO A 296 -110.90 95.41 -17.19
CA PRO A 296 -112.22 94.97 -17.67
C PRO A 296 -113.38 95.51 -16.82
N GLY A 297 -113.15 95.62 -15.50
CA GLY A 297 -114.12 96.17 -14.56
C GLY A 297 -114.34 97.68 -14.77
N ALA A 298 -113.27 98.43 -15.04
CA ALA A 298 -113.31 99.86 -15.30
C ALA A 298 -114.09 100.19 -16.59
N ALA A 299 -113.83 99.46 -17.68
CA ALA A 299 -114.57 99.58 -18.94
C ALA A 299 -116.07 99.34 -18.76
N LYS A 300 -116.42 98.26 -18.05
CA LYS A 300 -117.83 97.93 -17.75
C LYS A 300 -118.54 98.99 -16.92
N LEU A 301 -117.86 99.55 -15.91
CA LEU A 301 -118.40 100.63 -15.06
C LEU A 301 -118.59 101.94 -15.82
N ALA A 302 -117.66 102.28 -16.71
CA ALA A 302 -117.72 103.47 -17.55
C ALA A 302 -118.90 103.40 -18.54
N HIS A 303 -119.09 102.26 -19.21
CA HIS A 303 -120.25 102.00 -20.07
C HIS A 303 -121.59 102.07 -19.31
N ALA A 304 -121.66 101.48 -18.12
CA ALA A 304 -122.86 101.55 -17.30
C ALA A 304 -123.19 103.00 -16.92
N SER A 305 -122.17 103.82 -16.65
CA SER A 305 -122.34 105.23 -16.30
C SER A 305 -122.79 106.07 -17.52
N ALA A 306 -122.20 105.82 -18.70
CA ALA A 306 -122.59 106.47 -19.95
C ALA A 306 -124.04 106.14 -20.33
N ALA A 307 -124.45 104.87 -20.25
CA ALA A 307 -125.82 104.45 -20.54
C ALA A 307 -126.86 105.09 -19.61
N VAL A 308 -126.51 105.30 -18.33
CA VAL A 308 -127.38 106.00 -17.37
C VAL A 308 -127.54 107.47 -17.76
N LEU A 309 -126.45 108.15 -18.16
CA LEU A 309 -126.50 109.55 -18.59
C LEU A 309 -127.26 109.73 -19.92
N ASP A 310 -127.09 108.80 -20.86
CA ASP A 310 -127.84 108.78 -22.13
C ASP A 310 -129.36 108.60 -21.90
N ASP A 311 -129.77 107.65 -21.04
CA ASP A 311 -131.19 107.48 -20.69
C ASP A 311 -131.78 108.72 -20.02
N ILE A 312 -131.03 109.39 -19.12
CA ILE A 312 -131.46 110.64 -18.49
C ILE A 312 -131.62 111.75 -19.55
N TYR A 313 -130.65 111.91 -20.45
CA TYR A 313 -130.69 112.90 -21.50
C TYR A 313 -131.87 112.65 -22.47
N ALA A 314 -132.04 111.41 -22.94
CA ALA A 314 -133.09 111.01 -23.86
C ALA A 314 -134.49 111.31 -23.30
N ARG A 315 -134.73 110.96 -22.02
CA ARG A 315 -136.04 111.18 -21.38
C ARG A 315 -136.36 112.64 -21.14
N ARG A 316 -135.36 113.44 -20.73
CA ARG A 316 -135.58 114.83 -20.30
C ARG A 316 -135.58 115.82 -21.46
N CYS A 317 -134.77 115.56 -22.48
CA CYS A 317 -134.43 116.56 -23.50
C CYS A 317 -134.86 116.18 -24.93
N ALA A 318 -135.17 114.91 -25.23
CA ALA A 318 -135.42 114.44 -26.60
C ALA A 318 -136.80 113.77 -26.84
N GLY A 319 -137.72 113.78 -25.88
CA GLY A 319 -139.04 113.12 -25.98
C GLY A 319 -140.16 113.96 -26.64
N PRO A 320 -141.14 113.36 -27.36
CA PRO A 320 -142.22 114.10 -28.02
C PRO A 320 -143.29 114.56 -27.00
N GLY A 321 -143.43 115.87 -26.80
CA GLY A 321 -144.45 116.47 -25.93
C GLY A 321 -143.96 117.57 -24.98
N THR A 322 -142.68 117.94 -25.03
CA THR A 322 -142.08 118.99 -24.19
C THR A 322 -142.43 120.39 -24.72
N ALA A 323 -143.46 121.01 -24.14
CA ALA A 323 -143.94 122.34 -24.51
C ALA A 323 -143.20 123.51 -23.82
N LEU A 324 -142.09 123.27 -23.11
CA LEU A 324 -141.21 124.30 -22.54
C LEU A 324 -139.73 123.86 -22.61
N PRO A 325 -138.79 124.71 -23.08
CA PRO A 325 -137.36 124.36 -23.14
C PRO A 325 -136.69 124.35 -21.75
N ASP A 326 -136.10 123.22 -21.33
CA ASP A 326 -135.31 123.07 -20.08
C ASP A 326 -133.87 123.56 -20.32
N PRO A 327 -133.42 124.63 -19.62
CA PRO A 327 -132.09 125.21 -19.84
C PRO A 327 -130.92 124.28 -19.47
N ALA A 328 -131.15 123.17 -18.76
CA ALA A 328 -130.10 122.22 -18.37
C ALA A 328 -129.68 121.23 -19.49
N CYS A 329 -130.45 121.14 -20.58
CA CYS A 329 -130.21 120.16 -21.65
C CYS A 329 -128.82 120.27 -22.35
N PRO A 330 -128.26 121.47 -22.62
CA PRO A 330 -126.92 121.57 -23.21
C PRO A 330 -125.80 121.01 -22.32
N ASP A 331 -125.90 121.20 -21.00
CA ASP A 331 -124.90 120.71 -20.05
C ASP A 331 -125.05 119.20 -19.80
N LEU A 332 -126.28 118.68 -19.79
CA LEU A 332 -126.53 117.23 -19.75
C LEU A 332 -126.00 116.53 -20.99
N LYS A 333 -126.13 117.14 -22.17
CA LYS A 333 -125.54 116.60 -23.40
C LYS A 333 -124.01 116.49 -23.31
N LYS A 334 -123.34 117.54 -22.79
CA LYS A 334 -121.88 117.49 -22.56
C LYS A 334 -121.48 116.42 -21.56
N ALA A 335 -122.28 116.21 -20.51
CA ALA A 335 -122.00 115.19 -19.50
C ALA A 335 -122.17 113.76 -20.04
N GLU A 336 -123.18 113.54 -20.88
CA GLU A 336 -123.39 112.28 -21.62
C GLU A 336 -122.23 112.02 -22.58
N GLU A 337 -121.90 112.98 -23.45
CA GLU A 337 -120.76 112.91 -24.37
C GLU A 337 -119.45 112.61 -23.62
N SER A 338 -119.20 113.30 -22.48
CA SER A 338 -118.01 113.05 -21.66
C SER A 338 -118.00 111.66 -21.03
N ALA A 339 -119.15 111.12 -20.64
CA ALA A 339 -119.24 109.77 -20.10
C ALA A 339 -119.05 108.70 -21.18
N ALA A 340 -119.56 108.94 -22.40
CA ALA A 340 -119.30 108.10 -23.56
C ALA A 340 -117.82 108.12 -23.96
N ASP A 341 -117.16 109.29 -23.89
CA ASP A 341 -115.71 109.41 -24.11
C ASP A 341 -114.92 108.62 -23.05
N VAL A 342 -115.30 108.70 -21.78
CA VAL A 342 -114.67 107.92 -20.70
C VAL A 342 -114.87 106.42 -20.90
N ALA A 343 -116.05 105.99 -21.36
CA ALA A 343 -116.32 104.58 -21.71
C ALA A 343 -115.44 104.11 -22.86
N THR A 344 -115.27 104.95 -23.90
CA THR A 344 -114.40 104.67 -25.04
C THR A 344 -112.94 104.56 -24.62
N VAL A 345 -112.43 105.50 -23.82
CA VAL A 345 -111.05 105.44 -23.30
C VAL A 345 -110.84 104.20 -22.42
N ALA A 346 -111.81 103.82 -21.60
CA ALA A 346 -111.72 102.62 -20.77
C ALA A 346 -111.72 101.33 -21.63
N ASP A 347 -112.46 101.31 -22.74
CA ASP A 347 -112.41 100.23 -23.73
C ASP A 347 -111.09 100.19 -24.49
N ASP A 348 -110.53 101.34 -24.88
CA ASP A 348 -109.21 101.40 -25.53
C ASP A 348 -108.13 100.85 -24.59
N VAL A 349 -108.17 101.21 -23.30
CA VAL A 349 -107.24 100.67 -22.29
C VAL A 349 -107.45 99.17 -22.08
N ASN A 350 -108.70 98.71 -21.96
CA ASN A 350 -109.02 97.29 -21.80
C ASN A 350 -108.62 96.47 -23.04
N THR A 351 -108.83 97.01 -24.25
CA THR A 351 -108.44 96.40 -25.52
C THR A 351 -106.92 96.35 -25.65
N LEU A 352 -106.22 97.45 -25.32
CA LEU A 352 -104.76 97.47 -25.30
C LEU A 352 -104.20 96.41 -24.34
N ILE A 353 -104.79 96.24 -23.15
CA ILE A 353 -104.37 95.21 -22.19
C ILE A 353 -104.66 93.81 -22.73
N LYS A 354 -105.82 93.60 -23.36
CA LYS A 354 -106.23 92.31 -23.93
C LYS A 354 -105.36 91.91 -25.12
N ASP A 355 -105.08 92.84 -26.02
CA ASP A 355 -104.23 92.62 -27.20
C ASP A 355 -102.78 92.34 -26.81
N ASN A 356 -102.34 92.86 -25.66
CA ASN A 356 -100.99 92.65 -25.11
C ASN A 356 -100.92 91.61 -23.97
N ASP A 357 -101.98 90.81 -23.71
CA ASP A 357 -102.04 89.85 -22.58
C ASP A 357 -100.88 88.84 -22.61
N GLY A 358 -100.50 88.38 -23.80
CA GLY A 358 -99.36 87.48 -23.99
C GLY A 358 -98.02 88.11 -23.60
N ASP A 359 -97.80 89.37 -23.98
CA ASP A 359 -96.57 90.11 -23.67
C ASP A 359 -96.50 90.51 -22.19
N LEU A 360 -97.63 90.85 -21.58
CA LEU A 360 -97.73 91.15 -20.14
C LEU A 360 -97.44 89.91 -19.28
N LYS A 361 -97.94 88.72 -19.67
CA LYS A 361 -97.60 87.45 -19.02
C LYS A 361 -96.13 87.08 -19.15
N LYS A 362 -95.56 87.31 -20.32
CA LYS A 362 -94.12 87.09 -20.55
C LYS A 362 -93.29 88.03 -19.67
N LEU A 363 -93.64 89.30 -19.61
CA LEU A 363 -93.00 90.28 -18.74
C LEU A 363 -93.10 89.89 -17.26
N ASP A 364 -94.25 89.41 -16.78
CA ASP A 364 -94.38 88.90 -15.40
C ASP A 364 -93.43 87.73 -15.13
N THR A 365 -93.33 86.79 -16.07
CA THR A 365 -92.45 85.62 -15.97
C THR A 365 -90.97 86.03 -15.92
N ASP A 366 -90.55 86.93 -16.80
CA ASP A 366 -89.18 87.45 -16.85
C ASP A 366 -88.84 88.22 -15.57
N LEU A 367 -89.77 89.02 -15.06
CA LEU A 367 -89.62 89.71 -13.78
C LEU A 367 -89.58 88.73 -12.60
N ALA A 368 -90.29 87.60 -12.66
CA ALA A 368 -90.21 86.55 -11.64
C ALA A 368 -88.84 85.87 -11.61
N ALA A 369 -88.27 85.57 -12.79
CA ALA A 369 -86.93 85.02 -12.93
C ALA A 369 -85.88 86.02 -12.44
N LEU A 370 -85.99 87.30 -12.84
CA LEU A 370 -85.11 88.37 -12.41
C LEU A 370 -85.18 88.58 -10.89
N GLN A 371 -86.38 88.58 -10.31
CA GLN A 371 -86.58 88.65 -8.86
C GLN A 371 -85.84 87.51 -8.16
N LYS A 372 -86.04 86.26 -8.60
CA LYS A 372 -85.41 85.08 -8.00
C LYS A 372 -83.89 85.11 -8.08
N GLN A 373 -83.34 85.46 -9.25
CA GLN A 373 -81.89 85.56 -9.45
C GLN A 373 -81.28 86.70 -8.64
N SER A 374 -81.94 87.86 -8.61
CA SER A 374 -81.47 89.02 -7.86
C SER A 374 -81.57 88.78 -6.34
N GLN A 375 -82.59 88.07 -5.87
CA GLN A 375 -82.67 87.65 -4.47
C GLN A 375 -81.53 86.69 -4.11
N ALA A 376 -81.28 85.66 -4.93
CA ALA A 376 -80.19 84.73 -4.71
C ALA A 376 -78.80 85.42 -4.73
N LEU A 377 -78.63 86.44 -5.59
CA LEU A 377 -77.43 87.28 -5.59
C LEU A 377 -77.36 88.14 -4.33
N ALA A 378 -78.47 88.73 -3.88
CA ALA A 378 -78.52 89.53 -2.66
C ALA A 378 -78.19 88.72 -1.40
N ASP A 379 -78.64 87.45 -1.35
CA ASP A 379 -78.39 86.57 -0.21
C ASP A 379 -76.92 86.09 -0.17
N ARG A 380 -76.28 85.92 -1.32
CA ARG A 380 -74.86 85.52 -1.43
C ARG A 380 -73.89 86.69 -1.36
N ALA A 381 -74.33 87.89 -1.76
CA ALA A 381 -73.49 89.08 -1.84
C ALA A 381 -72.64 89.36 -0.60
N PRO A 382 -73.14 89.19 0.65
CA PRO A 382 -72.34 89.45 1.85
C PRO A 382 -71.11 88.57 2.04
N HIS A 383 -71.02 87.43 1.32
CA HIS A 383 -69.97 86.44 1.46
C HIS A 383 -69.18 86.22 0.16
N LEU A 384 -69.39 87.01 -0.89
CA LEU A 384 -68.78 86.74 -2.21
C LEU A 384 -67.26 86.79 -2.21
N SER A 385 -66.65 87.70 -1.45
CA SER A 385 -65.19 87.79 -1.29
C SER A 385 -64.65 86.67 -0.41
N GLU A 386 -65.37 86.28 0.65
CA GLU A 386 -65.01 85.15 1.51
C GLU A 386 -65.08 83.82 0.73
N ASP A 387 -66.14 83.61 -0.06
CA ASP A 387 -66.31 82.44 -0.93
C ASP A 387 -65.18 82.36 -1.99
N LEU A 388 -64.78 83.50 -2.57
CA LEU A 388 -63.68 83.58 -3.53
C LEU A 388 -62.33 83.29 -2.87
N ASP A 389 -62.05 83.92 -1.73
CA ASP A 389 -60.84 83.67 -0.93
C ASP A 389 -60.72 82.19 -0.53
N ASP A 390 -61.83 81.57 -0.13
CA ASP A 390 -61.85 80.17 0.25
C ASP A 390 -61.69 79.23 -0.94
N ALA A 391 -62.24 79.56 -2.11
CA ALA A 391 -61.99 78.83 -3.34
C ALA A 391 -60.50 78.92 -3.75
N VAL A 392 -59.91 80.12 -3.67
CA VAL A 392 -58.48 80.35 -3.91
C VAL A 392 -57.62 79.50 -2.97
N LYS A 393 -57.91 79.54 -1.65
CA LYS A 393 -57.18 78.74 -0.65
C LYS A 393 -57.26 77.25 -0.96
N LYS A 394 -58.46 76.72 -1.23
CA LYS A 394 -58.67 75.29 -1.53
C LYS A 394 -57.93 74.87 -2.79
N ILE A 395 -57.94 75.70 -3.83
CA ILE A 395 -57.23 75.41 -5.09
C ILE A 395 -55.72 75.48 -4.90
N ASN A 396 -55.21 76.45 -4.15
CA ASN A 396 -53.78 76.54 -3.82
C ASN A 396 -53.33 75.34 -2.97
N GLN A 397 -54.14 74.87 -2.01
CA GLN A 397 -53.88 73.65 -1.25
C GLN A 397 -53.88 72.40 -2.15
N LEU A 398 -54.85 72.28 -3.07
CA LEU A 398 -54.90 71.20 -4.05
C LEU A 398 -53.64 71.18 -4.91
N ASN A 399 -53.21 72.35 -5.40
CA ASN A 399 -52.00 72.50 -6.21
C ASN A 399 -50.73 72.08 -5.45
N GLN A 400 -50.58 72.53 -4.19
CA GLN A 400 -49.47 72.11 -3.33
C GLN A 400 -49.49 70.61 -3.05
N GLY A 401 -50.67 70.03 -2.83
CA GLY A 401 -50.85 68.59 -2.67
C GLY A 401 -50.42 67.81 -3.91
N ALA A 402 -50.85 68.25 -5.09
CA ALA A 402 -50.47 67.65 -6.37
C ALA A 402 -48.95 67.73 -6.61
N ALA A 403 -48.32 68.87 -6.33
CA ALA A 403 -46.87 69.03 -6.44
C ALA A 403 -46.10 68.08 -5.51
N ARG A 404 -46.56 67.88 -4.27
CA ARG A 404 -45.97 66.91 -3.33
C ARG A 404 -46.10 65.47 -3.83
N VAL A 405 -47.24 65.10 -4.40
CA VAL A 405 -47.44 63.77 -5.01
C VAL A 405 -46.50 63.58 -6.20
N ALA A 406 -46.37 64.57 -7.09
CA ALA A 406 -45.43 64.52 -8.21
C ALA A 406 -43.98 64.35 -7.76
N ALA A 407 -43.55 65.09 -6.72
CA ALA A 407 -42.22 64.93 -6.13
C ALA A 407 -42.01 63.55 -5.49
N GLY A 408 -43.03 63.03 -4.80
CA GLY A 408 -43.02 61.68 -4.22
C GLY A 408 -42.91 60.60 -5.29
N ALA A 409 -43.68 60.71 -6.38
CA ALA A 409 -43.64 59.79 -7.51
C ALA A 409 -42.26 59.80 -8.20
N LYS A 410 -41.64 60.97 -8.37
CA LYS A 410 -40.26 61.10 -8.88
C LYS A 410 -39.24 60.38 -7.99
N LYS A 411 -39.35 60.56 -6.68
CA LYS A 411 -38.44 59.91 -5.71
C LYS A 411 -38.61 58.39 -5.74
N LEU A 412 -39.86 57.92 -5.83
CA LEU A 412 -40.20 56.50 -5.96
C LEU A 412 -39.61 55.91 -7.24
N HIS A 413 -39.81 56.54 -8.40
CA HIS A 413 -39.27 56.11 -9.68
C HIS A 413 -37.73 56.04 -9.64
N THR A 414 -37.06 57.07 -9.10
CA THR A 414 -35.59 57.07 -8.95
C THR A 414 -35.09 55.94 -8.05
N GLY A 415 -35.78 55.67 -6.93
CA GLY A 415 -35.45 54.57 -6.02
C GLY A 415 -35.61 53.20 -6.67
N ILE A 416 -36.69 53.00 -7.44
CA ILE A 416 -36.92 51.77 -8.20
C ILE A 416 -35.88 51.60 -9.31
N GLY A 417 -35.50 52.67 -10.00
CA GLY A 417 -34.42 52.64 -10.99
C GLY A 417 -33.09 52.18 -10.38
N THR A 418 -32.76 52.64 -9.17
CA THR A 418 -31.58 52.18 -8.43
C THR A 418 -31.68 50.70 -8.06
N ALA A 419 -32.83 50.27 -7.54
CA ALA A 419 -33.07 48.86 -7.19
C ALA A 419 -33.00 47.95 -8.42
N LYS A 420 -33.54 48.39 -9.56
CA LYS A 420 -33.47 47.70 -10.86
C LYS A 420 -32.02 47.49 -11.30
N THR A 421 -31.16 48.49 -11.19
CA THR A 421 -29.72 48.36 -11.48
C THR A 421 -29.07 47.37 -10.54
N GLY A 422 -29.28 47.48 -9.23
CA GLY A 422 -28.73 46.54 -8.24
C GLY A 422 -29.19 45.09 -8.46
N ALA A 423 -30.44 44.87 -8.89
CA ALA A 423 -30.93 43.55 -9.24
C ALA A 423 -30.30 42.98 -10.52
N ALA A 424 -29.98 43.82 -11.49
CA ALA A 424 -29.24 43.40 -12.69
C ALA A 424 -27.78 43.04 -12.35
N ASP A 425 -27.13 43.81 -11.48
CA ASP A 425 -25.78 43.51 -11.00
C ASP A 425 -25.74 42.21 -10.19
N LEU A 426 -26.74 41.98 -9.34
CA LEU A 426 -26.91 40.72 -8.62
C LEU A 426 -27.05 39.54 -9.59
N ASP A 427 -27.90 39.67 -10.62
CA ASP A 427 -28.08 38.61 -11.62
C ASP A 427 -26.79 38.28 -12.38
N ALA A 428 -26.04 39.33 -12.78
CA ALA A 428 -24.74 39.17 -13.42
C ALA A 428 -23.70 38.54 -12.48
N GLY A 429 -23.67 38.95 -11.21
CA GLY A 429 -22.79 38.40 -10.18
C GLY A 429 -23.06 36.92 -9.91
N VAL A 430 -24.32 36.55 -9.74
CA VAL A 430 -24.74 35.14 -9.57
C VAL A 430 -24.40 34.33 -10.83
N GLY A 431 -24.56 34.91 -12.02
CA GLY A 431 -24.12 34.29 -13.28
C GLY A 431 -22.62 33.97 -13.30
N LYS A 432 -21.76 34.90 -12.86
CA LYS A 432 -20.31 34.66 -12.75
C LYS A 432 -19.98 33.57 -11.72
N LEU A 433 -20.61 33.60 -10.55
CA LEU A 433 -20.43 32.56 -9.52
C LEU A 433 -20.83 31.18 -10.06
N LYS A 434 -21.95 31.10 -10.78
CA LYS A 434 -22.43 29.86 -11.41
C LYS A 434 -21.40 29.30 -12.39
N THR A 435 -20.85 30.13 -13.27
CA THR A 435 -19.78 29.69 -14.19
C THR A 435 -18.58 29.14 -13.41
N GLY A 436 -18.12 29.85 -12.38
CA GLY A 436 -17.02 29.37 -11.53
C GLY A 436 -17.34 28.05 -10.80
N ALA A 437 -18.58 27.84 -10.37
CA ALA A 437 -19.01 26.58 -9.75
C ALA A 437 -19.05 25.41 -10.77
N VAL A 438 -19.46 25.68 -12.01
CA VAL A 438 -19.42 24.69 -13.11
C VAL A 438 -17.98 24.31 -13.45
N ASP A 439 -17.08 25.30 -13.52
CA ASP A 439 -15.65 25.06 -13.75
C ASP A 439 -15.01 24.27 -12.61
N LEU A 440 -15.34 24.62 -11.36
CA LEU A 440 -14.92 23.86 -10.17
C LEU A 440 -15.40 22.42 -10.25
N ASN A 441 -16.66 22.18 -10.59
CA ASN A 441 -17.21 20.84 -10.76
C ASN A 441 -16.42 20.07 -11.84
N GLY A 442 -16.19 20.67 -13.00
CA GLY A 442 -15.36 20.10 -14.07
C GLY A 442 -13.93 19.76 -13.62
N GLY A 443 -13.30 20.64 -12.83
CA GLY A 443 -12.01 20.41 -12.19
C GLY A 443 -12.03 19.23 -11.20
N MET A 444 -13.10 19.10 -10.40
CA MET A 444 -13.29 17.98 -9.48
C MET A 444 -13.46 16.64 -10.20
N TYR A 445 -14.09 16.61 -11.38
CA TYR A 445 -14.12 15.39 -12.21
C TYR A 445 -12.71 14.96 -12.64
N LYS A 446 -11.87 15.91 -13.09
CA LYS A 446 -10.47 15.62 -13.47
C LYS A 446 -9.65 15.13 -12.28
N LEU A 447 -9.81 15.78 -11.13
CA LEU A 447 -9.11 15.41 -9.90
C LEU A 447 -9.54 14.03 -9.40
N ALA A 448 -10.83 13.69 -9.52
CA ALA A 448 -11.36 12.37 -9.18
C ALA A 448 -10.76 11.28 -10.08
N ASP A 449 -10.72 11.50 -11.39
CA ASP A 449 -10.12 10.55 -12.34
C ASP A 449 -8.61 10.36 -12.09
N GLY A 450 -7.87 11.45 -11.89
CA GLY A 450 -6.45 11.40 -11.55
C GLY A 450 -6.18 10.67 -10.24
N SER A 451 -6.99 10.89 -9.22
CA SER A 451 -6.87 10.22 -7.92
C SER A 451 -7.24 8.73 -8.01
N GLY A 452 -8.26 8.39 -8.83
CA GLY A 452 -8.60 7.00 -9.13
C GLY A 452 -7.46 6.25 -9.83
N LYS A 453 -6.78 6.90 -10.79
CA LYS A 453 -5.59 6.36 -11.45
C LYS A 453 -4.43 6.16 -10.46
N LEU A 454 -4.19 7.12 -9.58
CA LEU A 454 -3.16 7.02 -8.54
C LEU A 454 -3.45 5.84 -7.59
N ALA A 455 -4.68 5.73 -7.08
CA ALA A 455 -5.08 4.65 -6.19
C ALA A 455 -4.94 3.28 -6.89
N GLY A 456 -5.44 3.16 -8.13
CA GLY A 456 -5.29 1.93 -8.92
C GLY A 456 -3.83 1.57 -9.23
N GLY A 457 -2.99 2.57 -9.50
CA GLY A 457 -1.55 2.41 -9.71
C GLY A 457 -0.83 1.92 -8.45
N LEU A 458 -1.14 2.49 -7.29
CA LEU A 458 -0.57 2.08 -6.00
C LEU A 458 -0.99 0.65 -5.62
N HIS A 459 -2.27 0.30 -5.79
CA HIS A 459 -2.76 -1.07 -5.59
C HIS A 459 -2.06 -2.07 -6.53
N SER A 460 -1.88 -1.69 -7.79
CA SER A 460 -1.17 -2.52 -8.78
C SER A 460 0.32 -2.66 -8.44
N GLY A 461 0.95 -1.60 -7.94
CA GLY A 461 2.33 -1.61 -7.46
C GLY A 461 2.50 -2.51 -6.24
N ALA A 462 1.62 -2.39 -5.24
CA ALA A 462 1.62 -3.23 -4.06
C ALA A 462 1.52 -4.72 -4.43
N LYS A 463 0.64 -5.10 -5.38
CA LYS A 463 0.53 -6.49 -5.86
C LYS A 463 1.79 -7.02 -6.54
N LYS A 464 2.64 -6.15 -7.10
CA LYS A 464 3.90 -6.54 -7.74
C LYS A 464 5.07 -6.64 -6.76
N ILE A 465 4.97 -5.99 -5.60
CA ILE A 465 5.98 -6.08 -4.55
C ILE A 465 5.66 -7.32 -3.73
N PRO A 466 6.54 -8.33 -3.69
CA PRO A 466 6.30 -9.52 -2.90
C PRO A 466 6.24 -9.18 -1.41
N ASP A 467 5.25 -9.73 -0.71
CA ASP A 467 5.26 -9.78 0.75
C ASP A 467 5.53 -11.23 1.15
N TYR A 468 6.73 -11.48 1.65
CA TYR A 468 7.14 -12.81 2.08
C TYR A 468 6.97 -12.89 3.59
N ASP A 469 6.20 -13.87 4.04
CA ASP A 469 6.19 -14.21 5.46
C ASP A 469 7.56 -14.75 5.90
N LYS A 470 7.75 -14.91 7.21
CA LYS A 470 9.03 -15.36 7.76
C LYS A 470 9.47 -16.72 7.17
N GLN A 471 8.52 -17.64 6.94
CA GLN A 471 8.82 -18.98 6.47
C GLN A 471 9.28 -18.98 5.01
N ASP A 472 8.62 -18.20 4.16
CA ASP A 472 9.00 -18.00 2.76
C ASP A 472 10.34 -17.28 2.63
N ARG A 473 10.60 -16.27 3.47
CA ARG A 473 11.91 -15.61 3.53
C ARG A 473 12.99 -16.59 3.91
N ASP A 474 12.83 -17.35 5.00
CA ASP A 474 13.82 -18.32 5.45
C ASP A 474 14.14 -19.33 4.35
N ARG A 475 13.11 -19.90 3.71
CA ARG A 475 13.29 -20.89 2.63
C ARG A 475 14.02 -20.33 1.41
N ARG A 476 13.68 -19.11 0.97
CA ARG A 476 14.32 -18.48 -0.19
C ARG A 476 15.76 -18.07 0.12
N THR A 477 15.96 -17.54 1.33
CA THR A 477 17.26 -17.13 1.83
C THR A 477 18.20 -18.33 1.93
N ASP A 478 17.71 -19.49 2.39
CA ASP A 478 18.50 -20.73 2.41
C ASP A 478 18.98 -21.15 1.02
N VAL A 479 18.08 -21.16 0.03
CA VAL A 479 18.43 -21.55 -1.34
C VAL A 479 19.36 -20.54 -2.00
N MET A 480 19.24 -19.25 -1.70
CA MET A 480 20.07 -18.21 -2.31
C MET A 480 21.43 -18.05 -1.63
N ALA A 481 21.53 -18.32 -0.33
CA ALA A 481 22.78 -18.23 0.42
C ALA A 481 23.72 -19.42 0.13
N ASP A 482 23.16 -20.57 -0.24
CA ASP A 482 23.91 -21.76 -0.65
C ASP A 482 23.20 -22.46 -1.83
N PRO A 483 23.33 -21.91 -3.06
CA PRO A 483 22.56 -22.38 -4.22
C PRO A 483 23.04 -23.74 -4.77
N VAL A 484 24.24 -24.18 -4.38
CA VAL A 484 24.83 -25.45 -4.83
C VAL A 484 25.27 -26.25 -3.62
N GLN A 485 24.30 -26.92 -3.00
CA GLN A 485 24.60 -27.85 -1.92
C GLN A 485 25.30 -29.09 -2.49
N LEU A 486 26.45 -29.42 -1.92
CA LEU A 486 27.07 -30.71 -2.16
C LEU A 486 26.18 -31.77 -1.49
N ALA A 487 25.40 -32.50 -2.28
CA ALA A 487 24.66 -33.67 -1.79
C ALA A 487 25.64 -34.82 -1.54
N SER A 488 26.50 -34.70 -0.54
CA SER A 488 27.40 -35.77 -0.11
C SER A 488 26.59 -36.77 0.71
N ARG A 489 26.32 -37.93 0.13
CA ARG A 489 25.75 -39.06 0.86
C ARG A 489 26.83 -40.14 0.97
N ASP A 490 27.40 -40.25 2.16
CA ASP A 490 28.29 -41.35 2.49
C ASP A 490 27.46 -42.64 2.57
N LEU A 491 27.61 -43.52 1.59
CA LEU A 491 26.87 -44.77 1.55
C LEU A 491 27.30 -45.71 2.70
N HIS A 492 28.58 -45.66 3.09
CA HIS A 492 29.20 -46.54 4.07
C HIS A 492 30.32 -45.78 4.83
N HIS A 493 29.93 -44.90 5.74
CA HIS A 493 30.83 -44.00 6.47
C HIS A 493 31.75 -44.78 7.43
N ALA A 494 33.05 -44.49 7.37
CA ALA A 494 34.01 -44.94 8.37
C ALA A 494 34.11 -43.87 9.46
N PRO A 495 33.77 -44.16 10.72
CA PRO A 495 33.60 -43.15 11.76
C PRO A 495 34.90 -42.45 12.16
N ASN A 496 36.04 -43.09 11.92
CA ASN A 496 37.35 -42.55 12.25
C ASN A 496 38.42 -43.10 11.30
N TYR A 497 39.59 -42.47 11.36
CA TYR A 497 40.75 -42.82 10.53
C TYR A 497 41.18 -44.29 10.72
N GLY A 498 41.22 -44.77 11.96
CA GLY A 498 41.59 -46.14 12.30
C GLY A 498 40.69 -47.19 11.66
N THR A 499 39.37 -46.96 11.63
CA THR A 499 38.43 -47.89 10.98
C THR A 499 38.69 -48.01 9.48
N GLY A 500 39.07 -46.91 8.81
CA GLY A 500 39.45 -46.91 7.39
C GLY A 500 40.73 -47.70 7.10
N PHE A 501 41.69 -47.72 8.05
CA PHE A 501 42.98 -48.42 7.92
C PHE A 501 42.99 -49.85 8.47
N ALA A 502 41.99 -50.26 9.25
CA ALA A 502 41.89 -51.62 9.79
C ALA A 502 42.00 -52.74 8.73
N PRO A 503 41.37 -52.61 7.53
CA PRO A 503 41.53 -53.57 6.43
C PRO A 503 42.97 -53.81 5.97
N TYR A 504 43.90 -52.89 6.26
CA TYR A 504 45.31 -53.01 5.90
C TYR A 504 46.17 -53.61 7.03
N PHE A 505 46.01 -53.13 8.25
CA PHE A 505 46.83 -53.57 9.40
C PHE A 505 46.45 -54.97 9.89
N ILE A 506 45.17 -55.38 9.79
CA ILE A 506 44.74 -56.71 10.20
C ILE A 506 45.44 -57.81 9.37
N PRO A 507 45.37 -57.82 8.02
CA PRO A 507 46.05 -58.84 7.22
C PRO A 507 47.58 -58.79 7.37
N LEU A 508 48.17 -57.59 7.51
CA LEU A 508 49.60 -57.42 7.74
C LEU A 508 50.04 -58.20 8.99
N SER A 509 49.30 -58.01 10.09
CA SER A 509 49.60 -58.68 11.35
C SER A 509 49.48 -60.22 11.26
N LEU A 510 48.50 -60.72 10.49
CA LEU A 510 48.32 -62.16 10.26
C LEU A 510 49.41 -62.77 9.37
N TRP A 511 49.88 -62.03 8.36
CA TRP A 511 51.00 -62.47 7.53
C TRP A 511 52.29 -62.60 8.36
N VAL A 512 52.58 -61.57 9.17
CA VAL A 512 53.73 -61.58 10.09
C VAL A 512 53.58 -62.70 11.12
N GLY A 513 52.37 -62.91 11.64
CA GLY A 513 52.04 -64.04 12.53
C GLY A 513 52.37 -65.40 11.91
N ALA A 514 51.96 -65.63 10.65
CA ALA A 514 52.28 -66.85 9.91
C ALA A 514 53.79 -66.99 9.62
N MET A 515 54.47 -65.90 9.28
CA MET A 515 55.92 -65.87 9.05
C MET A 515 56.68 -66.34 10.30
N VAL A 516 56.37 -65.77 11.47
CA VAL A 516 57.03 -66.14 12.73
C VAL A 516 56.62 -67.53 13.20
N ALA A 517 55.37 -67.94 12.95
CA ALA A 517 54.94 -69.31 13.26
C ALA A 517 55.80 -70.36 12.55
N TYR A 518 56.16 -70.16 11.27
CA TYR A 518 57.06 -71.07 10.54
C TYR A 518 58.56 -70.87 10.83
N MET A 519 58.95 -69.84 11.58
CA MET A 519 60.28 -69.78 12.19
C MET A 519 60.40 -70.76 13.36
N LEU A 520 59.31 -70.97 14.11
CA LEU A 520 59.25 -71.85 15.29
C LEU A 520 58.80 -73.28 14.96
N ILE A 521 57.83 -73.43 14.05
CA ILE A 521 57.24 -74.70 13.65
C ILE A 521 57.80 -75.10 12.28
N PRO A 522 58.44 -76.27 12.15
CA PRO A 522 58.95 -76.73 10.86
C PRO A 522 57.82 -76.84 9.81
N PRO A 523 58.02 -76.32 8.58
CA PRO A 523 56.97 -76.30 7.54
C PRO A 523 56.56 -77.69 7.05
N MET A 524 57.39 -78.72 7.28
CA MET A 524 57.07 -80.12 7.00
C MET A 524 57.51 -81.00 8.16
N ASN A 525 56.69 -81.99 8.51
CA ASN A 525 57.02 -82.91 9.59
C ASN A 525 58.11 -83.90 9.14
N ARG A 526 59.29 -83.81 9.76
CA ARG A 526 60.45 -84.67 9.47
C ARG A 526 60.12 -86.17 9.66
N ARG A 527 59.29 -86.51 10.65
CA ARG A 527 58.89 -87.90 10.92
C ARG A 527 57.95 -88.46 9.86
N ALA A 528 57.04 -87.63 9.34
CA ALA A 528 56.12 -88.05 8.28
C ALA A 528 56.83 -88.23 6.93
N LEU A 529 57.88 -87.45 6.67
CA LEU A 529 58.78 -87.63 5.53
C LEU A 529 59.56 -88.95 5.62
N ALA A 530 60.12 -89.24 6.80
CA ALA A 530 60.86 -90.49 7.04
C ALA A 530 59.98 -91.74 6.99
N ALA A 531 58.72 -91.64 7.41
CA ALA A 531 57.76 -92.74 7.42
C ALA A 531 57.03 -92.98 6.08
N GLY A 532 57.46 -92.34 4.99
CA GLY A 532 56.89 -92.57 3.65
C GLY A 532 55.41 -92.17 3.48
N ALA A 533 54.89 -91.24 4.30
CA ALA A 533 53.49 -90.82 4.20
C ALA A 533 53.20 -90.14 2.85
N SER A 534 51.95 -90.18 2.37
CA SER A 534 51.58 -89.52 1.10
C SER A 534 51.87 -88.01 1.14
N SER A 535 52.39 -87.46 0.05
CA SER A 535 52.96 -86.11 0.03
C SER A 535 51.93 -85.01 0.36
N TRP A 536 50.65 -85.21 0.01
CA TRP A 536 49.54 -84.32 0.40
C TRP A 536 49.25 -84.35 1.91
N ARG A 537 49.40 -85.50 2.58
CA ARG A 537 49.21 -85.62 4.03
C ARG A 537 50.34 -84.93 4.78
N ILE A 538 51.56 -84.95 4.23
CA ILE A 538 52.71 -84.24 4.79
C ILE A 538 52.51 -82.73 4.73
N ALA A 539 52.05 -82.21 3.59
CA ALA A 539 51.73 -80.80 3.42
C ALA A 539 50.66 -80.35 4.43
N LEU A 540 49.54 -81.07 4.52
CA LEU A 540 48.48 -80.73 5.48
C LEU A 540 48.91 -80.88 6.94
N ALA A 541 49.69 -81.90 7.29
CA ALA A 541 50.17 -82.09 8.66
C ALA A 541 51.12 -80.98 9.12
N GLY A 542 51.89 -80.38 8.21
CA GLY A 542 52.71 -79.20 8.49
C GLY A 542 51.91 -77.89 8.55
N TRP A 543 50.81 -77.81 7.79
CA TRP A 543 49.97 -76.62 7.70
C TRP A 543 49.02 -76.44 8.90
N LEU A 544 48.35 -77.53 9.31
CA LEU A 544 47.28 -77.51 10.31
C LEU A 544 47.68 -76.85 11.64
N PRO A 545 48.87 -77.09 12.23
CA PRO A 545 49.28 -76.43 13.47
C PRO A 545 49.36 -74.91 13.34
N VAL A 546 49.93 -74.41 12.25
CA VAL A 546 50.08 -72.97 12.02
C VAL A 546 48.75 -72.33 11.66
N ALA A 547 47.91 -73.01 10.87
CA ALA A 547 46.55 -72.55 10.60
C ALA A 547 45.71 -72.44 11.90
N ALA A 548 45.82 -73.41 12.80
CA ALA A 548 45.14 -73.38 14.10
C ALA A 548 45.65 -72.23 15.00
N VAL A 549 46.96 -72.00 15.02
CA VAL A 549 47.55 -70.84 15.72
C VAL A 549 47.06 -69.54 15.08
N GLY A 550 46.98 -69.47 13.75
CA GLY A 550 46.45 -68.32 13.01
C GLY A 550 44.99 -68.02 13.36
N VAL A 551 44.14 -69.03 13.53
CA VAL A 551 42.75 -68.85 14.00
C VAL A 551 42.71 -68.24 15.41
N LEU A 552 43.57 -68.71 16.31
CA LEU A 552 43.68 -68.15 17.67
C LEU A 552 44.23 -66.71 17.64
N GLN A 553 45.22 -66.43 16.80
CA GLN A 553 45.77 -65.08 16.59
C GLN A 553 44.69 -64.12 16.06
N THR A 554 43.90 -64.56 15.08
CA THR A 554 42.76 -63.79 14.58
C THR A 554 41.73 -63.52 15.67
N ALA A 555 41.33 -64.53 16.45
CA ALA A 555 40.36 -64.33 17.53
C ALA A 555 40.87 -63.35 18.60
N ALA A 556 42.12 -63.49 19.02
CA ALA A 556 42.76 -62.59 19.98
C ALA A 556 42.86 -61.16 19.43
N LEU A 557 43.30 -61.01 18.17
CA LEU A 557 43.39 -59.71 17.50
C LEU A 557 42.04 -59.03 17.41
N MET A 558 41.02 -59.73 16.93
CA MET A 558 39.68 -59.16 16.79
C MET A 558 39.06 -58.82 18.13
N ALA A 559 39.34 -59.59 19.19
CA ALA A 559 38.90 -59.26 20.53
C ALA A 559 39.50 -57.93 21.02
N VAL A 560 40.81 -57.75 20.89
CA VAL A 560 41.48 -56.50 21.29
C VAL A 560 41.03 -55.33 20.42
N LEU A 561 40.88 -55.53 19.10
CA LEU A 561 40.44 -54.46 18.21
C LEU A 561 39.00 -54.02 18.49
N HIS A 562 38.09 -54.97 18.71
CA HIS A 562 36.69 -54.64 18.96
C HIS A 562 36.48 -54.04 20.36
N TRP A 563 36.96 -54.70 21.41
CA TRP A 563 36.71 -54.26 22.80
C TRP A 563 37.76 -53.30 23.37
N GLY A 564 39.01 -53.38 22.91
CA GLY A 564 40.10 -52.53 23.41
C GLY A 564 40.26 -51.23 22.63
N VAL A 565 40.16 -51.30 21.30
CA VAL A 565 40.33 -50.12 20.42
C VAL A 565 39.00 -49.50 20.01
N GLY A 566 37.90 -50.27 20.00
CA GLY A 566 36.57 -49.79 19.63
C GLY A 566 36.22 -49.97 18.15
N LEU A 567 36.82 -50.95 17.47
CA LEU A 567 36.52 -51.24 16.07
C LEU A 567 35.10 -51.79 15.90
N GLU A 568 34.21 -50.96 15.39
CA GLU A 568 32.87 -51.37 14.99
C GLU A 568 32.91 -52.05 13.62
N MET A 569 32.29 -53.24 13.53
CA MET A 569 32.24 -54.03 12.31
C MET A 569 30.78 -54.22 11.92
N THR A 570 30.39 -53.73 10.75
CA THR A 570 29.02 -53.94 10.23
C THR A 570 28.66 -55.43 10.17
N ARG A 571 29.64 -56.28 9.82
CA ARG A 571 29.47 -57.74 9.70
C ARG A 571 30.53 -58.49 10.50
N ALA A 572 30.47 -58.41 11.82
CA ALA A 572 31.46 -59.02 12.72
C ALA A 572 31.69 -60.53 12.45
N GLY A 573 30.62 -61.32 12.34
CA GLY A 573 30.73 -62.76 12.06
C GLY A 573 31.38 -63.07 10.71
N GLY A 574 31.01 -62.33 9.66
CA GLY A 574 31.61 -62.47 8.33
C GLY A 574 33.08 -62.05 8.31
N THR A 575 33.44 -61.00 9.05
CA THR A 575 34.82 -60.52 9.20
C THR A 575 35.71 -61.59 9.83
N ILE A 576 35.30 -62.15 10.97
CA ILE A 576 36.08 -63.17 11.68
C ILE A 576 36.23 -64.44 10.83
N ALA A 577 35.15 -64.92 10.22
CA ALA A 577 35.18 -66.09 9.35
C ALA A 577 36.09 -65.90 8.13
N PHE A 578 36.02 -64.73 7.49
CA PHE A 578 36.91 -64.37 6.39
C PHE A 578 38.38 -64.33 6.84
N LEU A 579 38.67 -63.74 7.99
CA LEU A 579 40.03 -63.68 8.53
C LEU A 579 40.61 -65.06 8.90
N PHE A 580 39.78 -66.04 9.26
CA PHE A 580 40.24 -67.42 9.40
C PHE A 580 40.70 -68.01 8.05
N LEU A 581 39.98 -67.72 6.96
CA LEU A 581 40.40 -68.09 5.61
C LEU A 581 41.70 -67.37 5.20
N VAL A 582 41.84 -66.09 5.55
CA VAL A 582 43.06 -65.31 5.32
C VAL A 582 44.25 -65.93 6.05
N ALA A 583 44.11 -66.22 7.35
CA ALA A 583 45.18 -66.83 8.15
C ALA A 583 45.58 -68.20 7.57
N ALA A 584 44.59 -69.01 7.16
CA ALA A 584 44.79 -70.28 6.47
C ALA A 584 45.58 -70.14 5.15
N CYS A 585 45.20 -69.17 4.30
CA CYS A 585 45.84 -68.88 3.02
C CYS A 585 47.27 -68.40 3.19
N PHE A 586 47.50 -67.42 4.06
CA PHE A 586 48.84 -66.90 4.36
C PHE A 586 49.73 -68.00 4.95
N ALA A 587 49.21 -68.81 5.86
CA ALA A 587 49.94 -69.97 6.36
C ALA A 587 50.32 -70.95 5.25
N ALA A 588 49.47 -71.20 4.25
CA ALA A 588 49.79 -72.11 3.15
C ALA A 588 50.89 -71.55 2.22
N ILE A 589 50.81 -70.26 1.88
CA ILE A 589 51.81 -69.59 1.02
C ILE A 589 53.18 -69.54 1.72
N VAL A 590 53.20 -69.12 2.98
CA VAL A 590 54.43 -69.07 3.79
C VAL A 590 55.01 -70.47 3.97
N GLN A 591 54.17 -71.49 4.19
CA GLN A 591 54.61 -72.87 4.27
C GLN A 591 55.30 -73.31 2.99
N TRP A 592 54.68 -73.07 1.84
CA TRP A 592 55.22 -73.48 0.55
C TRP A 592 56.59 -72.87 0.28
N LEU A 593 56.74 -71.56 0.47
CA LEU A 593 58.01 -70.85 0.25
C LEU A 593 59.12 -71.42 1.15
N ASN A 594 58.84 -71.62 2.44
CA ASN A 594 59.78 -72.23 3.37
C ASN A 594 60.07 -73.71 3.06
N ALA A 595 59.05 -74.47 2.63
CA ALA A 595 59.17 -75.88 2.28
C ALA A 595 59.95 -76.11 0.99
N ARG A 596 59.88 -75.19 0.01
CA ARG A 596 60.60 -75.30 -1.26
C ARG A 596 62.04 -74.79 -1.17
N PHE A 597 62.24 -73.63 -0.56
CA PHE A 597 63.50 -72.88 -0.59
C PHE A 597 64.29 -72.90 0.73
N GLY A 598 63.76 -73.51 1.80
CA GLY A 598 64.48 -73.58 3.08
C GLY A 598 64.73 -72.20 3.68
N PRO A 599 65.94 -71.88 4.19
CA PRO A 599 66.27 -70.57 4.76
C PRO A 599 66.01 -69.39 3.80
N ALA A 600 66.31 -69.54 2.50
CA ALA A 600 66.02 -68.52 1.48
C ALA A 600 64.51 -68.24 1.33
N GLY A 601 63.67 -69.23 1.65
CA GLY A 601 62.21 -69.06 1.68
C GLY A 601 61.74 -68.01 2.67
N ARG A 602 62.46 -67.78 3.78
CA ARG A 602 62.15 -66.73 4.75
C ARG A 602 62.35 -65.33 4.17
N ILE A 603 63.42 -65.14 3.38
CA ILE A 603 63.71 -63.88 2.68
C ILE A 603 62.63 -63.63 1.61
N LEU A 604 62.23 -64.66 0.87
CA LEU A 604 61.15 -64.54 -0.13
C LEU A 604 59.80 -64.19 0.50
N VAL A 605 59.47 -64.72 1.68
CA VAL A 605 58.25 -64.35 2.42
C VAL A 605 58.26 -62.87 2.82
N LEU A 606 59.43 -62.35 3.21
CA LEU A 606 59.60 -60.92 3.52
C LEU A 606 59.52 -60.05 2.25
N ALA A 607 60.17 -60.45 1.16
CA ALA A 607 60.10 -59.74 -0.11
C ALA A 607 58.67 -59.68 -0.65
N LEU A 608 57.93 -60.80 -0.56
CA LEU A 608 56.52 -60.85 -0.93
C LEU A 608 55.64 -59.99 -0.01
N LEU A 609 55.97 -59.90 1.28
CA LEU A 609 55.30 -58.96 2.18
C LEU A 609 55.49 -57.51 1.73
N MET A 610 56.72 -57.11 1.39
CA MET A 610 57.01 -55.75 0.94
C MET A 610 56.25 -55.40 -0.36
N LEU A 611 56.20 -56.33 -1.32
CA LEU A 611 55.41 -56.17 -2.55
C LEU A 611 53.90 -56.07 -2.28
N GLN A 612 53.39 -56.82 -1.30
CA GLN A 612 51.99 -56.74 -0.91
C GLN A 612 51.65 -55.43 -0.22
N LEU A 613 52.54 -54.90 0.63
CA LEU A 613 52.31 -53.64 1.35
C LEU A 613 52.11 -52.45 0.41
N THR A 614 52.87 -52.40 -0.68
CA THR A 614 52.80 -51.32 -1.67
C THR A 614 51.68 -51.51 -2.69
N SER A 615 51.33 -52.77 -3.01
CA SER A 615 50.36 -53.07 -4.06
C SER A 615 48.96 -53.37 -3.57
N ALA A 616 48.73 -53.67 -2.28
CA ALA A 616 47.40 -54.07 -1.78
C ALA A 616 46.37 -52.93 -1.70
N GLY A 617 46.77 -51.68 -1.98
CA GLY A 617 45.88 -50.52 -2.01
C GLY A 617 45.25 -50.18 -0.66
N GLY A 618 45.94 -50.50 0.45
CA GLY A 618 45.42 -50.34 1.81
C GLY A 618 45.48 -48.91 2.36
N THR A 619 46.58 -48.19 2.12
CA THR A 619 46.84 -46.83 2.60
C THR A 619 46.35 -45.78 1.60
N TYR A 620 46.66 -45.98 0.32
CA TYR A 620 46.24 -45.15 -0.80
C TYR A 620 45.56 -46.01 -1.87
N PRO A 621 44.65 -45.45 -2.69
CA PRO A 621 44.11 -46.15 -3.84
C PRO A 621 45.24 -46.61 -4.77
N VAL A 622 45.23 -47.88 -5.17
CA VAL A 622 46.31 -48.48 -5.98
C VAL A 622 46.49 -47.80 -7.36
N GLN A 623 45.48 -47.08 -7.83
CA GLN A 623 45.50 -46.26 -9.04
C GLN A 623 46.47 -45.08 -8.95
N THR A 624 46.78 -44.63 -7.73
CA THR A 624 47.75 -43.54 -7.48
C THR A 624 49.20 -44.04 -7.41
N SER A 625 49.41 -45.36 -7.40
CA SER A 625 50.75 -45.96 -7.32
C SER A 625 51.41 -46.07 -8.71
N PRO A 626 52.76 -46.09 -8.79
CA PRO A 626 53.46 -46.34 -10.04
C PRO A 626 52.98 -47.60 -10.77
N GLY A 627 53.06 -47.60 -12.11
CA GLY A 627 52.47 -48.65 -12.97
C GLY A 627 52.91 -50.08 -12.63
N PHE A 628 54.13 -50.28 -12.12
CA PHE A 628 54.61 -51.57 -11.63
C PHE A 628 53.71 -52.18 -10.53
N PHE A 629 53.38 -51.40 -9.50
CA PHE A 629 52.56 -51.88 -8.38
C PHE A 629 51.10 -52.06 -8.79
N ASN A 630 50.61 -51.21 -9.70
CA ASN A 630 49.26 -51.34 -10.27
C ASN A 630 49.10 -52.66 -11.06
N ALA A 631 50.09 -53.02 -11.87
CA ALA A 631 50.11 -54.28 -12.61
C ALA A 631 50.18 -55.51 -11.70
N LEU A 632 50.85 -55.41 -10.55
CA LEU A 632 50.99 -56.51 -9.59
C LEU A 632 49.76 -56.70 -8.69
N HIS A 633 48.99 -55.64 -8.44
CA HIS A 633 47.82 -55.63 -7.57
C HIS A 633 46.86 -56.85 -7.72
N PRO A 634 46.38 -57.22 -8.92
CA PRO A 634 45.42 -58.33 -9.06
C PRO A 634 46.04 -59.71 -8.81
N PHE A 635 47.37 -59.84 -8.75
CA PHE A 635 48.04 -61.14 -8.57
C PHE A 635 48.41 -61.42 -7.11
N LEU A 636 48.12 -60.49 -6.20
CA LEU A 636 48.50 -60.60 -4.80
C LEU A 636 47.28 -60.91 -3.93
N PRO A 637 47.36 -61.92 -3.03
CA PRO A 637 46.22 -62.29 -2.21
C PRO A 637 45.81 -61.15 -1.27
N MET A 638 46.75 -60.37 -0.74
CA MET A 638 46.45 -59.27 0.19
C MET A 638 45.56 -58.18 -0.43
N SER A 639 45.63 -57.94 -1.74
CA SER A 639 44.75 -56.98 -2.44
C SER A 639 43.27 -57.32 -2.26
N TYR A 640 42.93 -58.60 -2.47
CA TYR A 640 41.56 -59.10 -2.26
C TYR A 640 41.15 -59.09 -0.80
N VAL A 641 42.10 -59.30 0.12
CA VAL A 641 41.85 -59.26 1.56
C VAL A 641 41.46 -57.84 2.00
N VAL A 642 42.22 -56.83 1.59
CA VAL A 642 41.95 -55.43 1.94
C VAL A 642 40.57 -55.02 1.43
N ASP A 643 40.25 -55.33 0.17
CA ASP A 643 38.96 -54.95 -0.43
C ASP A 643 37.76 -55.67 0.18
N ALA A 644 37.92 -56.95 0.55
CA ALA A 644 36.88 -57.70 1.25
C ALA A 644 36.68 -57.19 2.68
N LEU A 645 37.77 -56.89 3.40
CA LEU A 645 37.68 -56.38 4.76
C LEU A 645 37.03 -55.00 4.82
N ARG A 646 37.29 -54.09 3.86
CA ARG A 646 36.55 -52.83 3.75
C ARG A 646 35.03 -53.08 3.75
N ARG A 647 34.57 -54.01 2.91
CA ARG A 647 33.14 -54.34 2.77
C ARG A 647 32.52 -55.03 3.98
N LEU A 648 33.34 -55.68 4.80
CA LEU A 648 32.91 -56.39 6.00
C LEU A 648 32.93 -55.49 7.24
N ILE A 649 33.90 -54.57 7.32
CA ILE A 649 34.08 -53.64 8.43
C ILE A 649 33.20 -52.41 8.27
N THR A 650 33.33 -51.64 7.17
CA THR A 650 32.59 -50.38 6.97
C THR A 650 31.27 -50.55 6.19
N GLY A 651 31.10 -51.68 5.50
CA GLY A 651 29.88 -52.03 4.77
C GLY A 651 30.02 -52.03 3.24
N GLY A 652 28.97 -52.45 2.54
CA GLY A 652 28.94 -52.55 1.06
C GLY A 652 28.55 -53.92 0.53
N GLY A 653 28.53 -54.05 -0.81
CA GLY A 653 28.12 -55.29 -1.49
C GLY A 653 29.09 -56.45 -1.24
N LEU A 654 28.55 -57.65 -1.00
CA LEU A 654 29.30 -58.88 -0.68
C LEU A 654 29.99 -59.55 -1.88
N GLY A 655 29.73 -59.13 -3.12
CA GLY A 655 30.29 -59.76 -4.32
C GLY A 655 31.82 -59.95 -4.26
N PRO A 656 32.60 -58.88 -4.00
CA PRO A 656 34.05 -58.99 -3.88
C PRO A 656 34.53 -59.71 -2.62
N VAL A 657 33.70 -59.84 -1.58
CA VAL A 657 34.01 -60.73 -0.46
C VAL A 657 33.98 -62.18 -0.94
N TRP A 658 32.98 -62.57 -1.72
CA TRP A 658 32.91 -63.90 -2.33
C TRP A 658 34.03 -64.15 -3.34
N THR A 659 34.36 -63.15 -4.16
CA THR A 659 35.53 -63.22 -5.06
C THR A 659 36.82 -63.41 -4.27
N ALA A 660 37.02 -62.66 -3.19
CA ALA A 660 38.18 -62.82 -2.33
C ALA A 660 38.23 -64.21 -1.68
N CYS A 661 37.09 -64.74 -1.19
CA CYS A 661 37.02 -66.11 -0.68
C CYS A 661 37.46 -67.14 -1.72
N ALA A 662 36.96 -67.03 -2.96
CA ALA A 662 37.31 -67.95 -4.04
C ALA A 662 38.79 -67.87 -4.41
N VAL A 663 39.33 -66.65 -4.54
CA VAL A 663 40.74 -66.41 -4.85
C VAL A 663 41.64 -66.94 -3.74
N LEU A 664 41.35 -66.66 -2.46
CA LEU A 664 42.14 -67.14 -1.32
C LEU A 664 42.07 -68.66 -1.17
N ALA A 665 40.91 -69.28 -1.40
CA ALA A 665 40.79 -70.73 -1.44
C ALA A 665 41.65 -71.33 -2.58
N GLY A 666 41.65 -70.69 -3.75
CA GLY A 666 42.53 -71.05 -4.88
C GLY A 666 44.01 -70.95 -4.53
N PHE A 667 44.45 -69.84 -3.94
CA PHE A 667 45.84 -69.67 -3.46
C PHE A 667 46.21 -70.71 -2.40
N THR A 668 45.31 -71.00 -1.46
CA THR A 668 45.52 -72.01 -0.42
C THR A 668 45.72 -73.39 -1.04
N ALA A 669 44.82 -73.80 -1.95
CA ALA A 669 44.90 -75.08 -2.63
C ALA A 669 46.16 -75.21 -3.49
N ALA A 670 46.51 -74.16 -4.25
CA ALA A 670 47.71 -74.11 -5.07
C ALA A 670 48.98 -74.21 -4.20
N ALA A 671 49.08 -73.42 -3.12
CA ALA A 671 50.24 -73.44 -2.23
C ALA A 671 50.40 -74.79 -1.52
N LEU A 672 49.30 -75.42 -1.08
CA LEU A 672 49.34 -76.77 -0.50
C LEU A 672 49.71 -77.85 -1.53
N ALA A 673 49.23 -77.75 -2.76
CA ALA A 673 49.60 -78.65 -3.86
C ALA A 673 51.10 -78.52 -4.20
N LEU A 674 51.61 -77.29 -4.28
CA LEU A 674 53.03 -77.03 -4.50
C LEU A 674 53.89 -77.49 -3.31
N THR A 675 53.37 -77.38 -2.08
CA THR A 675 54.02 -77.94 -0.88
C THR A 675 54.06 -79.46 -0.93
N ALA A 676 52.98 -80.11 -1.37
CA ALA A 676 52.92 -81.56 -1.56
C ALA A 676 53.91 -82.01 -2.65
N LEU A 677 54.07 -81.24 -3.72
CA LEU A 677 55.09 -81.49 -4.75
C LEU A 677 56.51 -81.34 -4.19
N ALA A 678 56.76 -80.30 -3.39
CA ALA A 678 58.04 -80.12 -2.70
C ALA A 678 58.32 -81.27 -1.72
N ALA A 679 57.30 -81.76 -1.01
CA ALA A 679 57.39 -82.92 -0.14
C ALA A 679 57.72 -84.20 -0.93
N ARG A 680 57.07 -84.43 -2.09
CA ARG A 680 57.34 -85.57 -2.98
C ARG A 680 58.78 -85.56 -3.48
N ARG A 681 59.29 -84.40 -3.94
CA ARG A 681 60.70 -84.25 -4.33
C ARG A 681 61.65 -84.56 -3.17
N ARG A 682 61.28 -84.16 -1.96
CA ARG A 682 62.02 -84.45 -0.72
C ARG A 682 61.85 -85.87 -0.17
N GLN A 683 61.06 -86.74 -0.80
CA GLN A 683 61.02 -88.17 -0.47
C GLN A 683 62.07 -88.97 -1.26
N VAL A 684 62.62 -88.39 -2.32
CA VAL A 684 63.74 -88.95 -3.08
C VAL A 684 65.05 -88.37 -2.53
N TRP A 685 66.04 -89.22 -2.27
CA TRP A 685 67.37 -88.78 -1.85
C TRP A 685 68.19 -88.37 -3.08
N THR A 686 68.66 -87.12 -3.10
CA THR A 686 69.55 -86.58 -4.14
C THR A 686 70.95 -86.36 -3.57
N LEU A 687 71.95 -86.30 -4.46
CA LEU A 687 73.37 -86.13 -4.10
C LEU A 687 73.63 -84.85 -3.29
N ASP A 688 72.99 -83.73 -3.66
CA ASP A 688 73.03 -82.43 -2.96
C ASP A 688 72.53 -82.49 -1.50
N ARG A 689 71.88 -83.58 -1.13
CA ARG A 689 71.34 -83.80 0.23
C ARG A 689 72.26 -84.64 1.10
N LEU A 690 73.10 -85.46 0.48
CA LEU A 690 74.22 -86.14 1.13
C LEU A 690 75.39 -85.16 1.34
N HIS A 691 75.53 -84.16 0.46
CA HIS A 691 76.50 -83.05 0.57
C HIS A 691 75.81 -81.68 0.45
N PRO A 692 75.22 -81.14 1.53
CA PRO A 692 74.60 -79.82 1.48
C PRO A 692 75.65 -78.71 1.27
N GLU A 693 75.40 -77.78 0.34
CA GLU A 693 76.30 -76.65 0.02
C GLU A 693 76.39 -75.61 1.16
N LEU A 694 75.41 -75.58 2.06
CA LEU A 694 75.39 -74.74 3.25
C LEU A 694 74.85 -75.55 4.44
N SER A 695 75.68 -75.81 5.45
CA SER A 695 75.22 -76.30 6.74
C SER A 695 74.94 -75.10 7.66
N LEU A 696 73.66 -74.82 7.92
CA LEU A 696 73.20 -73.87 8.93
C LEU A 696 72.35 -74.61 9.97
#